data_AF-A0A9W8IJ30-F1
#
_entry.id   AF-A0A9W8IJ30-F1
#
_cell.length_a   1.000
_cell.length_b   1.000
_cell.length_c   1.000
_cell.angle_alpha   90.00
_cell.angle_beta   90.00
_cell.angle_gamma   90.00
#
_symmetry.space_group_name_H-M   'P 1'
#
loop_
_entity.id
_entity.type
_entity.pdbx_description
1 polymer ?
#
loop_
_entity_poly.entity_id
_entity_poly.type
_entity_poly.pdbx_seq_one_letter_code
_entity_poly.pdbx_strand_id
1 'polypeptide(L)'
;MRRLGGHNASLLLALALVLLLALLVQGTPGPLNTDTDPNPEPDPDPDSDPEKGRMLTTFVDLLSSDTRFSEFLHTVQRLGMVIPLNRLRNATLLVPTNEAIRRFRREQGQDSSHAAGSIYRGVADSQAWYHLIGDGIIEVGNLTQGPMVWESLSSSESIDYAAEPGNGIMLKTVVGGNSKVLANGVPVIAHNYSCVAGNAFQIDGLLTLPPTLWELLQAEAPKSDDATDGGSYSAMEKLLTAAGWSGILSGSGVSNESSRMHTLWAFNNQAFSSALDFGERAYLLYGPAFTKDEDADIHGEAIEDARTFAAGYVSSGAVSLARLGVGTHTISGFQNRTGLAVIVEEQRSNGDLGGYINGLAIGRSDIVARNGIVHGIDQVGRPGDLVFSPQKILAGLNATMFIRLLKETKLADYIDGSQPERKITLLVPTNRAMEDAFGYGLGDGADNDQAAKAYIKAVNEHGLDGASTIASVLGALPVGSPREQQLEWALYHIAEGQSGLEELVRSPLLRTKLAAEWTGGKAQVVKAQVDQAHGTLSRHVSFNGADNILPEPVVVGNTTVYLLSSPMPTPPNLINALVQDLDLSLFVAAMGASGTADEIQHVNGITVLAPVVSSFTSLDLVWSYLSLPGDSDARTDLSRLIKSHILKKPIYSDEIPMHTDSSAETLTVESLNGNKVGMYRTPHGVFVIADQANMQHSQRHKAQQHGEVHARLASVADTGSLKLSETDVLLRTGVAHVLGQGLILPPNVDITSPKLLRGMKAHIFANLLERFNLTYVLEDPRTSSSRRRRLRKQLTARSSDIPDNDVVGYSILVPSDKAWRENAAYRELARRDHEELSSAEDDENPWRNSTTLDLVHHLDMLVRLHIIPVVGGGAEPNLTGGNRLPESQLLLADRKTYPTMLEGVRLRAHEFASDRFSVQLDRTPFYQSPGGVPFISFATVVRSGVARTGAVFELDAALKLPPDDGSSPGGWKKFAWNAAVWLTGIGMGSGLLGASGYWVRQWWTRSDYQSL
;
A
#
# COMPACT_ATOMS: atom_id res chain seq x y z
N MET A 1 32.37 -2.11 63.43
CA MET A 1 31.45 -0.98 63.23
C MET A 1 30.52 -1.33 62.07
N ARG A 2 29.20 -1.14 62.23
CA ARG A 2 28.05 -1.71 61.48
C ARG A 2 27.48 -3.02 62.06
N ARG A 3 26.30 -2.92 62.69
CA ARG A 3 25.29 -3.99 62.84
C ARG A 3 23.93 -3.39 63.23
N LEU A 4 22.91 -3.76 62.45
CA LEU A 4 21.52 -4.10 62.80
C LEU A 4 20.62 -3.07 63.53
N GLY A 5 19.58 -2.63 62.81
CA GLY A 5 18.30 -2.11 63.31
C GLY A 5 17.36 -1.98 62.12
N GLY A 6 16.07 -2.28 62.15
CA GLY A 6 15.20 -2.88 63.17
C GLY A 6 13.79 -2.91 62.57
N HIS A 7 13.09 -4.05 62.59
CA HIS A 7 11.70 -4.20 62.10
C HIS A 7 10.90 -5.22 62.94
N ASN A 8 11.19 -5.38 64.24
CA ASN A 8 10.49 -6.31 65.15
C ASN A 8 9.84 -5.63 66.37
N ALA A 9 9.55 -4.33 66.31
CA ALA A 9 8.89 -3.62 67.42
C ALA A 9 7.35 -3.58 67.33
N SER A 10 6.77 -3.73 66.13
CA SER A 10 5.30 -3.60 65.94
C SER A 10 4.54 -4.91 66.18
N LEU A 11 5.20 -6.07 66.07
CA LEU A 11 4.57 -7.38 66.27
C LEU A 11 4.39 -7.74 67.77
N LEU A 12 5.24 -7.19 68.65
CA LEU A 12 5.19 -7.44 70.09
C LEU A 12 4.16 -6.58 70.82
N LEU A 13 3.78 -5.41 70.27
CA LEU A 13 2.74 -4.56 70.86
C LEU A 13 1.31 -5.06 70.54
N ALA A 14 1.12 -5.71 69.39
CA ALA A 14 -0.17 -6.26 68.98
C ALA A 14 -0.54 -7.54 69.75
N LEU A 15 0.44 -8.38 70.10
CA LEU A 15 0.20 -9.61 70.88
C LEU A 15 -0.17 -9.31 72.35
N ALA A 16 0.29 -8.19 72.91
CA ALA A 16 -0.01 -7.79 74.29
C ALA A 16 -1.44 -7.22 74.46
N LEU A 17 -2.04 -6.68 73.40
CA LEU A 17 -3.41 -6.13 73.44
C LEU A 17 -4.49 -7.22 73.33
N VAL A 18 -4.17 -8.31 72.62
CA VAL A 18 -5.08 -9.47 72.47
C VAL A 18 -5.12 -10.33 73.73
N LEU A 19 -4.03 -10.37 74.52
CA LEU A 19 -4.01 -11.10 75.79
C LEU A 19 -4.75 -10.39 76.94
N LEU A 20 -5.03 -9.08 76.82
CA LEU A 20 -5.68 -8.28 77.87
C LEU A 20 -7.23 -8.26 77.76
N LEU A 21 -7.78 -8.73 76.63
CA LEU A 21 -9.24 -8.77 76.39
C LEU A 21 -9.87 -10.15 76.65
N ALA A 22 -9.06 -11.17 76.94
CA ALA A 22 -9.53 -12.52 77.27
C ALA A 22 -9.70 -12.77 78.79
N LEU A 23 -9.64 -11.73 79.64
CA LEU A 23 -9.64 -11.86 81.11
C LEU A 23 -10.80 -11.14 81.84
N LEU A 24 -11.88 -10.77 81.15
CA LEU A 24 -13.09 -10.24 81.78
C LEU A 24 -14.31 -11.06 81.35
N VAL A 25 -15.12 -11.45 82.35
CA VAL A 25 -16.32 -12.31 82.31
C VAL A 25 -16.04 -13.79 82.66
N GLN A 26 -15.65 -14.02 83.93
CA GLN A 26 -15.98 -15.25 84.65
C GLN A 26 -17.11 -14.93 85.63
N GLY A 27 -18.31 -15.46 85.36
CA GLY A 27 -19.44 -15.47 86.28
C GLY A 27 -19.41 -16.73 87.14
N THR A 28 -19.45 -16.53 88.45
CA THR A 28 -19.31 -17.47 89.56
C THR A 28 -20.41 -18.53 89.68
N PRO A 29 -20.15 -19.72 90.25
CA PRO A 29 -21.15 -20.74 90.56
C PRO A 29 -21.61 -20.69 92.04
N GLY A 30 -22.85 -21.11 92.30
CA GLY A 30 -23.30 -21.62 93.60
C GLY A 30 -24.79 -21.39 93.89
N PRO A 31 -25.41 -22.11 94.86
CA PRO A 31 -25.16 -23.48 95.30
C PRO A 31 -26.43 -24.36 95.33
N LEU A 32 -26.24 -25.67 95.54
CA LEU A 32 -27.27 -26.64 95.91
C LEU A 32 -27.94 -26.27 97.25
N ASN A 33 -29.24 -26.55 97.37
CA ASN A 33 -29.84 -26.95 98.64
C ASN A 33 -30.98 -27.97 98.40
N THR A 34 -31.02 -28.93 99.31
CA THR A 34 -31.80 -30.17 99.33
C THR A 34 -33.16 -30.03 100.03
N ASP A 35 -34.08 -30.89 99.61
CA ASP A 35 -35.22 -31.50 100.32
C ASP A 35 -36.35 -30.63 100.90
N THR A 36 -37.56 -30.86 100.39
CA THR A 36 -38.66 -31.47 101.17
C THR A 36 -39.76 -31.99 100.23
N ASP A 37 -40.11 -33.26 100.44
CA ASP A 37 -41.06 -34.12 99.73
C ASP A 37 -42.52 -33.91 100.30
N PRO A 38 -43.55 -34.69 99.94
CA PRO A 38 -44.48 -34.56 98.80
C PRO A 38 -45.95 -34.40 99.24
N ASN A 39 -46.87 -34.04 98.32
CA ASN A 39 -48.18 -34.71 98.13
C ASN A 39 -49.00 -34.08 96.96
N PRO A 40 -50.05 -34.74 96.44
CA PRO A 40 -50.00 -35.49 95.20
C PRO A 40 -50.85 -34.88 94.07
N GLU A 41 -50.71 -35.48 92.90
CA GLU A 41 -51.48 -35.27 91.67
C GLU A 41 -53.00 -35.13 91.88
N PRO A 42 -53.69 -34.30 91.08
CA PRO A 42 -55.00 -34.64 90.58
C PRO A 42 -54.85 -35.38 89.23
N ASP A 43 -55.45 -36.56 89.18
CA ASP A 43 -55.68 -37.39 87.99
C ASP A 43 -56.38 -36.61 86.84
N PRO A 44 -56.27 -37.12 85.60
CA PRO A 44 -56.31 -36.34 84.36
C PRO A 44 -57.73 -35.99 83.89
N ASP A 45 -57.82 -34.85 83.23
CA ASP A 45 -58.98 -34.45 82.43
C ASP A 45 -59.06 -35.37 81.18
N PRO A 46 -60.12 -36.17 80.99
CA PRO A 46 -60.16 -37.19 79.95
C PRO A 46 -60.49 -36.66 78.54
N ASP A 47 -60.48 -35.34 78.32
CA ASP A 47 -60.82 -34.69 77.05
C ASP A 47 -59.68 -33.90 76.39
N SER A 48 -58.41 -34.13 76.75
CA SER A 48 -57.28 -33.57 76.00
C SER A 48 -56.96 -34.42 74.75
N ASP A 49 -57.65 -34.10 73.66
CA ASP A 49 -57.30 -34.25 72.24
C ASP A 49 -55.95 -34.94 71.90
N PRO A 50 -55.92 -36.06 71.15
CA PRO A 50 -54.69 -36.77 70.80
C PRO A 50 -53.80 -36.07 69.75
N GLU A 51 -54.10 -34.83 69.32
CA GLU A 51 -53.28 -34.09 68.35
C GLU A 51 -52.11 -33.27 68.95
N LYS A 52 -51.51 -33.73 70.05
CA LYS A 52 -50.26 -33.15 70.55
C LYS A 52 -49.07 -34.06 70.27
N GLY A 53 -48.41 -33.77 69.15
CA GLY A 53 -47.00 -34.12 68.94
C GLY A 53 -46.72 -35.25 67.95
N ARG A 54 -47.37 -35.26 66.78
CA ARG A 54 -46.77 -35.98 65.64
C ARG A 54 -45.49 -35.23 65.26
N MET A 55 -44.35 -35.66 65.79
CA MET A 55 -43.06 -35.16 65.34
C MET A 55 -42.99 -35.37 63.82
N LEU A 56 -42.97 -34.28 63.05
CA LEU A 56 -42.79 -34.34 61.61
C LEU A 56 -41.40 -34.92 61.36
N THR A 57 -41.34 -36.17 60.88
CA THR A 57 -40.07 -36.87 60.72
C THR A 57 -39.42 -36.55 59.37
N THR A 58 -40.22 -36.24 58.36
CA THR A 58 -39.73 -35.99 56.98
C THR A 58 -40.32 -34.74 56.35
N PHE A 59 -39.72 -34.29 55.24
CA PHE A 59 -40.30 -33.23 54.41
C PHE A 59 -41.67 -33.61 53.84
N VAL A 60 -41.93 -34.89 53.57
CA VAL A 60 -43.24 -35.33 53.06
C VAL A 60 -44.30 -35.21 54.15
N ASP A 61 -43.97 -35.56 55.40
CA ASP A 61 -44.87 -35.33 56.54
C ASP A 61 -45.21 -33.84 56.66
N LEU A 62 -44.18 -32.98 56.58
CA LEU A 62 -44.33 -31.51 56.64
C LEU A 62 -45.22 -30.99 55.51
N LEU A 63 -44.95 -31.37 54.26
CA LEU A 63 -45.76 -30.97 53.11
C LEU A 63 -47.21 -31.49 53.21
N SER A 64 -47.43 -32.67 53.80
CA SER A 64 -48.77 -33.25 54.00
C SER A 64 -49.55 -32.59 55.14
N SER A 65 -48.84 -32.00 56.10
CA SER A 65 -49.44 -31.35 57.27
C SER A 65 -50.08 -29.99 56.94
N ASP A 66 -49.78 -29.42 55.77
CA ASP A 66 -50.28 -28.11 55.37
C ASP A 66 -50.81 -28.10 53.92
N THR A 67 -52.12 -27.82 53.80
CA THR A 67 -52.81 -27.78 52.50
C THR A 67 -52.28 -26.72 51.54
N ARG A 68 -51.54 -25.71 52.02
CA ARG A 68 -50.93 -24.66 51.17
C ARG A 68 -49.82 -25.18 50.24
N PHE A 69 -49.32 -26.38 50.51
CA PHE A 69 -48.27 -27.04 49.72
C PHE A 69 -48.78 -28.25 48.91
N SER A 70 -50.09 -28.48 48.87
CA SER A 70 -50.70 -29.66 48.22
C SER A 70 -50.29 -29.82 46.74
N GLU A 71 -50.16 -28.72 45.99
CA GLU A 71 -49.74 -28.76 44.58
C GLU A 71 -48.26 -29.21 44.44
N PHE A 72 -47.39 -28.74 45.34
CA PHE A 72 -45.99 -29.16 45.35
C PHE A 72 -45.85 -30.61 45.83
N LEU A 73 -46.60 -31.01 46.87
CA LEU A 73 -46.68 -32.38 47.34
C LEU A 73 -47.13 -33.34 46.23
N HIS A 74 -48.16 -32.97 45.45
CA HIS A 74 -48.58 -33.77 44.30
C HIS A 74 -47.49 -33.88 43.23
N THR A 75 -46.72 -32.81 43.01
CA THR A 75 -45.59 -32.80 42.08
C THR A 75 -44.51 -33.78 42.55
N VAL A 76 -44.09 -33.67 43.81
CA VAL A 76 -43.16 -34.58 44.51
C VAL A 76 -43.62 -36.04 44.44
N GLN A 77 -44.91 -36.31 44.65
CA GLN A 77 -45.49 -37.65 44.57
C GLN A 77 -45.43 -38.22 43.16
N ARG A 78 -45.73 -37.41 42.14
CA ARG A 78 -45.81 -37.85 40.75
C ARG A 78 -44.44 -38.02 40.09
N LEU A 79 -43.46 -37.25 40.52
CA LEU A 79 -42.07 -37.38 40.08
C LEU A 79 -41.29 -38.46 40.87
N GLY A 80 -41.95 -39.18 41.80
CA GLY A 80 -41.32 -40.30 42.53
C GLY A 80 -40.34 -39.86 43.64
N MET A 81 -40.34 -38.58 44.02
CA MET A 81 -39.40 -38.00 44.99
C MET A 81 -39.72 -38.36 46.45
N VAL A 82 -40.85 -39.00 46.75
CA VAL A 82 -41.30 -39.30 48.13
C VAL A 82 -40.29 -40.18 48.89
N ILE A 83 -39.88 -41.29 48.29
CA ILE A 83 -38.92 -42.23 48.91
C ILE A 83 -37.59 -41.53 49.22
N PRO A 84 -36.96 -40.83 48.27
CA PRO A 84 -35.70 -40.16 48.56
C PRO A 84 -35.83 -38.98 49.53
N LEU A 85 -36.89 -38.17 49.44
CA LEU A 85 -37.13 -37.07 50.40
C LEU A 85 -37.26 -37.57 51.85
N ASN A 86 -37.88 -38.74 52.05
CA ASN A 86 -38.01 -39.34 53.38
C ASN A 86 -36.67 -39.81 53.97
N ARG A 87 -35.67 -40.04 53.11
CA ARG A 87 -34.33 -40.50 53.49
C ARG A 87 -33.36 -39.36 53.77
N LEU A 88 -33.65 -38.14 53.28
CA LEU A 88 -32.81 -36.98 53.52
C LEU A 88 -32.73 -36.63 55.01
N ARG A 89 -31.55 -36.17 55.41
CA ARG A 89 -31.27 -35.60 56.73
C ARG A 89 -30.40 -34.37 56.51
N ASN A 90 -30.55 -33.35 57.35
CA ASN A 90 -29.80 -32.11 57.28
C ASN A 90 -29.90 -31.40 55.92
N ALA A 91 -31.12 -31.16 55.42
CA ALA A 91 -31.33 -30.39 54.19
C ALA A 91 -32.22 -29.18 54.44
N THR A 92 -32.31 -28.29 53.45
CA THR A 92 -33.24 -27.16 53.46
C THR A 92 -34.14 -27.19 52.24
N LEU A 93 -35.46 -27.11 52.42
CA LEU A 93 -36.45 -27.16 51.34
C LEU A 93 -37.07 -25.79 51.09
N LEU A 94 -36.96 -25.26 49.87
CA LEU A 94 -37.67 -24.06 49.44
C LEU A 94 -39.03 -24.47 48.85
N VAL A 95 -40.12 -24.28 49.60
CA VAL A 95 -41.44 -24.78 49.23
C VAL A 95 -42.27 -23.71 48.53
N PRO A 96 -42.61 -23.87 47.24
CA PRO A 96 -43.50 -22.96 46.55
C PRO A 96 -44.94 -23.11 47.05
N THR A 97 -45.66 -22.01 47.17
CA THR A 97 -47.09 -22.04 47.48
C THR A 97 -47.91 -22.60 46.32
N ASN A 98 -49.11 -23.11 46.62
CA ASN A 98 -50.08 -23.49 45.59
C ASN A 98 -50.32 -22.36 44.57
N GLU A 99 -50.39 -21.09 45.02
CA GLU A 99 -50.59 -19.95 44.12
C GLU A 99 -49.37 -19.67 43.23
N ALA A 100 -48.17 -19.79 43.79
CA ALA A 100 -46.92 -19.64 43.03
C ALA A 100 -46.85 -20.66 41.87
N ILE A 101 -47.20 -21.93 42.13
CA ILE A 101 -47.21 -22.97 41.10
C ILE A 101 -48.29 -22.69 40.03
N ARG A 102 -49.50 -22.27 40.43
CA ARG A 102 -50.57 -21.92 39.48
C ARG A 102 -50.20 -20.72 38.63
N ARG A 103 -49.55 -19.70 39.21
CA ARG A 103 -49.04 -18.54 38.47
C ARG A 103 -48.02 -18.96 37.42
N PHE A 104 -47.03 -19.77 37.80
CA PHE A 104 -46.03 -20.29 36.87
C PHE A 104 -46.67 -21.06 35.70
N ARG A 105 -47.66 -21.94 35.95
CA ARG A 105 -48.36 -22.68 34.88
C ARG A 105 -49.09 -21.76 33.90
N ARG A 106 -49.78 -20.75 34.41
CA ARG A 106 -50.48 -19.74 33.58
C ARG A 106 -49.49 -18.99 32.70
N GLU A 107 -48.35 -18.58 33.26
CA GLU A 107 -47.29 -17.87 32.54
C GLU A 107 -46.64 -18.73 31.45
N GLN A 108 -46.49 -20.04 31.69
CA GLN A 108 -45.92 -20.99 30.72
C GLN A 108 -46.96 -21.55 29.71
N GLY A 109 -48.22 -21.12 29.78
CA GLY A 109 -49.28 -21.60 28.87
C GLY A 109 -49.61 -23.10 29.01
N GLN A 110 -49.24 -23.74 30.12
CA GLN A 110 -49.42 -25.18 30.34
C GLN A 110 -50.63 -25.45 31.26
N ASP A 111 -51.84 -25.44 30.69
CA ASP A 111 -53.08 -25.76 31.41
C ASP A 111 -53.56 -27.21 31.20
N SER A 112 -52.88 -27.99 30.35
CA SER A 112 -53.27 -29.38 30.03
C SER A 112 -52.50 -30.43 30.83
N SER A 113 -53.22 -31.44 31.32
CA SER A 113 -52.73 -32.62 32.03
C SER A 113 -51.88 -33.54 31.13
N HIS A 114 -50.69 -33.12 30.74
CA HIS A 114 -49.72 -33.96 30.06
C HIS A 114 -48.57 -34.28 31.02
N ALA A 115 -48.48 -35.55 31.41
CA ALA A 115 -47.30 -36.13 32.01
C ALA A 115 -46.59 -36.90 30.90
N ALA A 116 -45.45 -36.38 30.44
CA ALA A 116 -44.58 -37.07 29.49
C ALA A 116 -43.21 -37.20 30.16
N GLY A 117 -42.81 -38.43 30.50
CA GLY A 117 -41.52 -38.71 31.13
C GLY A 117 -41.35 -38.03 32.50
N SER A 118 -40.19 -37.40 32.72
CA SER A 118 -39.74 -36.75 33.96
C SER A 118 -40.34 -35.34 34.19
N ILE A 119 -41.47 -35.01 33.55
CA ILE A 119 -42.12 -33.69 33.65
C ILE A 119 -43.58 -33.86 34.07
N TYR A 120 -43.98 -33.17 35.14
CA TYR A 120 -45.35 -33.16 35.64
C TYR A 120 -45.90 -31.73 35.76
N ARG A 121 -46.99 -31.44 35.04
CA ARG A 121 -47.63 -30.11 35.00
C ARG A 121 -46.63 -28.96 34.79
N GLY A 122 -45.68 -29.17 33.89
CA GLY A 122 -44.63 -28.19 33.54
C GLY A 122 -43.45 -28.11 34.47
N VAL A 123 -43.41 -28.91 35.54
CA VAL A 123 -42.27 -29.00 36.45
C VAL A 123 -41.48 -30.26 36.11
N ALA A 124 -40.22 -30.08 35.70
CA ALA A 124 -39.29 -31.18 35.48
C ALA A 124 -38.75 -31.74 36.81
N ASP A 125 -38.31 -33.00 36.82
CA ASP A 125 -37.68 -33.65 37.97
C ASP A 125 -36.49 -32.84 38.53
N SER A 126 -35.54 -32.45 37.67
CA SER A 126 -34.41 -31.60 38.06
C SER A 126 -34.82 -30.23 38.61
N GLN A 127 -35.92 -29.66 38.14
CA GLN A 127 -36.48 -28.40 38.65
C GLN A 127 -37.13 -28.59 40.03
N ALA A 128 -37.80 -29.72 40.27
CA ALA A 128 -38.34 -30.04 41.59
C ALA A 128 -37.21 -30.27 42.61
N TRP A 129 -36.16 -31.01 42.24
CA TRP A 129 -34.97 -31.19 43.07
C TRP A 129 -34.18 -29.90 43.33
N TYR A 130 -34.25 -28.92 42.41
CA TYR A 130 -33.61 -27.61 42.59
C TYR A 130 -34.14 -26.82 43.80
N HIS A 131 -35.32 -27.17 44.30
CA HIS A 131 -35.88 -26.58 45.51
C HIS A 131 -35.25 -27.12 46.81
N LEU A 132 -34.46 -28.18 46.73
CA LEU A 132 -33.74 -28.74 47.89
C LEU A 132 -32.29 -28.30 47.91
N ILE A 133 -31.87 -27.73 49.01
CA ILE A 133 -30.50 -27.34 49.30
C ILE A 133 -29.83 -28.43 50.14
N GLY A 134 -28.66 -28.87 49.69
CA GLY A 134 -27.86 -29.94 50.32
C GLY A 134 -26.83 -29.46 51.34
N ASP A 135 -26.59 -28.15 51.47
CA ASP A 135 -25.56 -27.57 52.35
C ASP A 135 -25.86 -27.61 53.86
N GLY A 136 -26.86 -28.40 54.28
CA GLY A 136 -27.27 -28.46 55.68
C GLY A 136 -28.59 -27.73 55.97
N ILE A 137 -28.84 -27.58 57.27
CA ILE A 137 -29.99 -26.86 57.80
C ILE A 137 -29.64 -25.36 57.84
N ILE A 138 -30.32 -24.58 57.01
CA ILE A 138 -30.14 -23.13 56.92
C ILE A 138 -31.16 -22.46 57.84
N GLU A 139 -30.71 -21.49 58.63
CA GLU A 139 -31.59 -20.66 59.46
C GLU A 139 -31.91 -19.33 58.76
N VAL A 140 -33.00 -18.68 59.20
CA VAL A 140 -33.40 -17.35 58.67
C VAL A 140 -32.26 -16.34 58.78
N GLY A 141 -31.46 -16.40 59.84
CA GLY A 141 -30.30 -15.53 60.04
C GLY A 141 -29.28 -15.64 58.91
N ASN A 142 -28.98 -16.87 58.45
CA ASN A 142 -28.01 -17.11 57.37
C ASN A 142 -28.47 -16.51 56.03
N LEU A 143 -29.78 -16.48 55.78
CA LEU A 143 -30.36 -15.90 54.56
C LEU A 143 -30.29 -14.36 54.54
N THR A 144 -30.09 -13.73 55.71
CA THR A 144 -30.11 -12.26 55.89
C THR A 144 -28.73 -11.64 56.08
N GLN A 145 -27.67 -12.44 56.23
CA GLN A 145 -26.30 -11.98 56.50
C GLN A 145 -25.59 -11.35 55.29
N GLY A 146 -26.14 -11.53 54.08
CA GLY A 146 -25.55 -11.05 52.84
C GLY A 146 -25.91 -11.96 51.66
N PRO A 147 -25.35 -11.70 50.47
CA PRO A 147 -25.47 -12.65 49.37
C PRO A 147 -24.82 -13.98 49.72
N MET A 148 -25.52 -15.08 49.50
CA MET A 148 -25.01 -16.45 49.69
C MET A 148 -25.32 -17.32 48.48
N VAL A 149 -24.48 -18.34 48.25
CA VAL A 149 -24.68 -19.34 47.20
C VAL A 149 -24.72 -20.73 47.82
N TRP A 150 -25.78 -21.45 47.49
CA TRP A 150 -26.13 -22.76 48.02
C TRP A 150 -26.10 -23.82 46.93
N GLU A 151 -25.65 -25.02 47.25
CA GLU A 151 -25.68 -26.17 46.36
C GLU A 151 -27.02 -26.91 46.52
N SER A 152 -27.75 -27.09 45.42
CA SER A 152 -29.00 -27.86 45.42
C SER A 152 -28.78 -29.37 45.23
N LEU A 153 -29.79 -30.18 45.49
CA LEU A 153 -29.76 -31.63 45.25
C LEU A 153 -30.23 -32.01 43.82
N SER A 154 -30.12 -31.09 42.86
CA SER A 154 -30.73 -31.20 41.52
C SER A 154 -30.06 -32.17 40.53
N SER A 155 -28.86 -32.66 40.81
CA SER A 155 -28.08 -33.55 39.92
C SER A 155 -28.23 -35.03 40.23
N SER A 156 -29.11 -35.39 41.16
CA SER A 156 -29.26 -36.76 41.64
C SER A 156 -30.23 -37.56 40.77
N GLU A 157 -29.85 -37.89 39.53
CA GLU A 157 -30.61 -38.85 38.70
C GLU A 157 -30.47 -40.30 39.19
N SER A 158 -29.54 -40.59 40.11
CA SER A 158 -29.52 -41.81 40.90
C SER A 158 -29.13 -41.50 42.34
N ILE A 159 -30.08 -41.61 43.27
CA ILE A 159 -29.76 -41.72 44.70
C ILE A 159 -29.28 -43.16 44.93
N ASP A 160 -28.10 -43.46 44.40
CA ASP A 160 -27.22 -44.44 45.02
C ASP A 160 -26.45 -43.71 46.14
N TYR A 161 -26.41 -44.35 47.30
CA TYR A 161 -26.13 -43.79 48.63
C TYR A 161 -24.70 -43.30 48.89
N ALA A 162 -24.01 -42.82 47.86
CA ALA A 162 -22.70 -42.18 47.96
C ALA A 162 -22.56 -41.11 46.86
N ALA A 163 -23.56 -40.24 46.72
CA ALA A 163 -23.45 -39.06 45.87
C ALA A 163 -22.22 -38.25 46.34
N GLU A 164 -21.19 -38.18 45.51
CA GLU A 164 -20.10 -37.24 45.77
C GLU A 164 -20.71 -35.83 45.80
N PRO A 165 -20.58 -35.07 46.91
CA PRO A 165 -20.96 -33.66 46.91
C PRO A 165 -20.16 -32.91 45.83
N GLY A 166 -20.80 -32.00 45.07
CA GLY A 166 -20.09 -31.15 44.10
C GLY A 166 -20.67 -31.01 42.70
N ASN A 167 -21.86 -31.57 42.41
CA ASN A 167 -22.50 -31.45 41.10
C ASN A 167 -23.92 -30.84 41.15
N GLY A 168 -24.36 -30.31 42.30
CA GLY A 168 -25.66 -29.66 42.42
C GLY A 168 -25.74 -28.31 41.72
N ILE A 169 -26.88 -27.98 41.09
CA ILE A 169 -27.05 -26.64 40.49
C ILE A 169 -27.00 -25.62 41.63
N MET A 170 -26.20 -24.57 41.47
CA MET A 170 -26.06 -23.54 42.49
C MET A 170 -27.31 -22.68 42.58
N LEU A 171 -27.58 -22.09 43.73
CA LEU A 171 -28.73 -21.22 44.01
C LEU A 171 -28.27 -20.02 44.83
N LYS A 172 -28.53 -18.80 44.35
CA LYS A 172 -28.11 -17.57 45.03
C LYS A 172 -29.25 -17.00 45.85
N THR A 173 -28.97 -16.64 47.10
CA THR A 173 -29.87 -15.83 47.93
C THR A 173 -29.30 -14.45 48.15
N VAL A 174 -30.12 -13.40 48.00
CA VAL A 174 -29.72 -12.00 48.25
C VAL A 174 -30.80 -11.26 49.03
N VAL A 175 -30.41 -10.24 49.80
CA VAL A 175 -31.36 -9.33 50.45
C VAL A 175 -31.73 -8.22 49.46
N GLY A 176 -32.97 -8.23 48.95
CA GLY A 176 -33.48 -7.21 48.04
C GLY A 176 -33.80 -5.87 48.73
N GLY A 177 -34.03 -4.81 47.96
CA GLY A 177 -34.22 -3.43 48.46
C GLY A 177 -35.37 -3.20 49.45
N ASN A 178 -36.29 -4.15 49.59
CA ASN A 178 -37.38 -4.13 50.59
C ASN A 178 -37.06 -4.97 51.84
N SER A 179 -35.79 -5.29 52.09
CA SER A 179 -35.31 -6.22 53.14
C SER A 179 -35.89 -7.64 53.03
N LYS A 180 -36.39 -8.02 51.85
CA LYS A 180 -36.87 -9.38 51.57
C LYS A 180 -35.72 -10.21 50.99
N VAL A 181 -35.56 -11.43 51.49
CA VAL A 181 -34.64 -12.40 50.90
C VAL A 181 -35.22 -12.89 49.56
N LEU A 182 -34.39 -12.93 48.52
CA LEU A 182 -34.72 -13.45 47.21
C LEU A 182 -33.84 -14.67 46.93
N ALA A 183 -34.42 -15.82 46.62
CA ALA A 183 -33.74 -17.00 46.12
C ALA A 183 -33.83 -17.01 44.59
N ASN A 184 -32.73 -16.75 43.87
CA ASN A 184 -32.70 -16.53 42.42
C ASN A 184 -33.81 -15.57 41.92
N GLY A 185 -34.03 -14.48 42.65
CA GLY A 185 -35.07 -13.50 42.35
C GLY A 185 -36.47 -13.85 42.85
N VAL A 186 -36.70 -15.06 43.35
CA VAL A 186 -37.97 -15.48 43.95
C VAL A 186 -38.03 -15.07 45.43
N PRO A 187 -39.05 -14.32 45.90
CA PRO A 187 -39.15 -13.94 47.30
C PRO A 187 -39.30 -15.13 48.24
N VAL A 188 -38.44 -15.19 49.25
CA VAL A 188 -38.56 -16.09 50.39
C VAL A 188 -39.46 -15.43 51.43
N ILE A 189 -40.53 -16.13 51.80
CA ILE A 189 -41.48 -15.71 52.81
C ILE A 189 -40.94 -16.19 54.16
N ALA A 190 -40.71 -15.27 55.09
CA ALA A 190 -40.01 -15.50 56.37
C ALA A 190 -40.81 -16.33 57.40
N HIS A 191 -41.32 -17.49 56.99
CA HIS A 191 -41.91 -18.51 57.86
C HIS A 191 -41.04 -19.77 57.74
N ASN A 192 -40.38 -20.14 58.84
CA ASN A 192 -39.57 -21.36 58.93
C ASN A 192 -40.45 -22.51 59.44
N TYR A 193 -40.49 -23.61 58.69
CA TYR A 193 -41.08 -24.86 59.13
C TYR A 193 -39.94 -25.86 59.36
N SER A 194 -39.93 -26.56 60.49
CA SER A 194 -38.85 -27.50 60.81
C SER A 194 -39.40 -28.92 60.98
N CYS A 195 -38.63 -29.90 60.51
CA CYS A 195 -38.86 -31.32 60.71
C CYS A 195 -37.53 -32.01 61.03
N VAL A 196 -37.54 -33.30 61.40
CA VAL A 196 -36.29 -34.03 61.69
C VAL A 196 -35.35 -34.11 60.47
N ALA A 197 -35.88 -34.03 59.25
CA ALA A 197 -35.08 -34.00 58.03
C ALA A 197 -34.41 -32.62 57.76
N GLY A 198 -34.90 -31.54 58.36
CA GLY A 198 -34.34 -30.18 58.22
C GLY A 198 -35.38 -29.06 58.18
N ASN A 199 -34.99 -27.91 57.64
CA ASN A 199 -35.82 -26.70 57.57
C ASN A 199 -36.51 -26.56 56.21
N ALA A 200 -37.66 -25.88 56.19
CA ALA A 200 -38.38 -25.53 54.99
C ALA A 200 -38.79 -24.05 55.01
N PHE A 201 -38.51 -23.35 53.91
CA PHE A 201 -38.89 -21.95 53.73
C PHE A 201 -39.91 -21.83 52.62
N GLN A 202 -41.00 -21.12 52.90
CA GLN A 202 -42.02 -20.85 51.91
C GLN A 202 -41.51 -19.83 50.88
N ILE A 203 -41.77 -20.03 49.59
CA ILE A 203 -41.40 -19.08 48.52
C ILE A 203 -42.60 -18.66 47.67
N ASP A 204 -42.58 -17.40 47.20
CA ASP A 204 -43.61 -16.80 46.32
C ASP A 204 -43.21 -16.89 44.84
N GLY A 205 -42.93 -18.11 44.38
CA GLY A 205 -42.59 -18.42 43.00
C GLY A 205 -42.10 -19.86 42.89
N LEU A 206 -42.09 -20.40 41.67
CA LEU A 206 -41.42 -21.67 41.39
C LEU A 206 -39.98 -21.35 40.95
N LEU A 207 -38.98 -21.97 41.57
CA LEU A 207 -37.60 -21.79 41.13
C LEU A 207 -37.44 -22.39 39.72
N THR A 208 -36.93 -21.58 38.79
CA THR A 208 -36.57 -22.01 37.45
C THR A 208 -35.10 -22.35 37.39
N LEU A 209 -34.76 -23.39 36.65
CA LEU A 209 -33.37 -23.73 36.41
C LEU A 209 -32.67 -22.56 35.70
N PRO A 210 -31.50 -22.11 36.19
CA PRO A 210 -30.74 -21.06 35.54
C PRO A 210 -30.31 -21.47 34.11
N PRO A 211 -29.93 -20.49 33.27
CA PRO A 211 -29.25 -20.75 32.01
C PRO A 211 -27.90 -21.44 32.23
N THR A 212 -27.38 -22.13 31.21
CA THR A 212 -26.02 -22.69 31.23
C THR A 212 -24.95 -21.59 31.17
N LEU A 213 -23.70 -21.94 31.47
CA LEU A 213 -22.55 -21.02 31.32
C LEU A 213 -22.46 -20.49 29.88
N TRP A 214 -22.70 -21.35 28.90
CA TRP A 214 -22.72 -20.98 27.48
C TRP A 214 -23.88 -20.03 27.15
N GLU A 215 -25.09 -20.34 27.61
CA GLU A 215 -26.26 -19.46 27.40
C GLU A 215 -26.09 -18.09 28.05
N LEU A 216 -25.43 -18.01 29.22
CA LEU A 216 -25.14 -16.73 29.87
C LEU A 216 -24.18 -15.86 29.06
N LEU A 217 -23.16 -16.46 28.44
CA LEU A 217 -22.26 -15.73 27.55
C LEU A 217 -23.00 -15.17 26.33
N GLN A 218 -23.95 -15.94 25.78
CA GLN A 218 -24.76 -15.53 24.63
C GLN A 218 -25.90 -14.56 24.99
N ALA A 219 -26.44 -14.61 26.20
CA ALA A 219 -27.56 -13.77 26.62
C ALA A 219 -27.19 -12.30 26.86
N GLU A 220 -25.90 -12.01 27.08
CA GLU A 220 -25.34 -10.64 27.10
C GLU A 220 -24.90 -10.15 25.69
N ALA A 221 -25.35 -10.82 24.63
CA ALA A 221 -25.30 -10.32 23.24
C ALA A 221 -26.13 -9.02 23.09
N PRO A 222 -25.80 -8.15 22.12
CA PRO A 222 -26.46 -6.86 21.98
C PRO A 222 -27.93 -7.07 21.65
N LYS A 223 -28.80 -6.29 22.28
CA LYS A 223 -30.23 -6.22 21.96
C LYS A 223 -30.53 -5.29 20.78
N SER A 224 -29.52 -4.92 19.99
CA SER A 224 -29.61 -3.99 18.85
C SER A 224 -29.30 -4.69 17.53
N ASP A 225 -29.99 -4.31 16.46
CA ASP A 225 -29.81 -4.81 15.08
C ASP A 225 -28.46 -4.42 14.42
N ASP A 226 -27.55 -3.80 15.17
CA ASP A 226 -26.25 -3.35 14.68
C ASP A 226 -25.23 -4.50 14.76
N ALA A 227 -24.99 -5.16 13.62
CA ALA A 227 -24.18 -6.39 13.50
C ALA A 227 -22.69 -6.24 13.88
N THR A 228 -22.25 -5.04 14.26
CA THR A 228 -20.86 -4.74 14.64
C THR A 228 -20.59 -4.81 16.13
N ASP A 229 -21.62 -4.77 16.98
CA ASP A 229 -21.42 -4.98 18.42
C ASP A 229 -21.55 -6.48 18.69
N GLY A 230 -20.46 -7.15 19.10
CA GLY A 230 -20.46 -8.61 19.27
C GLY A 230 -21.16 -9.08 20.54
N GLY A 231 -21.64 -8.16 21.39
CA GLY A 231 -22.04 -8.46 22.76
C GLY A 231 -20.84 -8.40 23.69
N SER A 232 -21.07 -8.09 24.98
CA SER A 232 -19.99 -7.77 25.93
C SER A 232 -18.94 -8.88 26.06
N TYR A 233 -19.31 -10.15 25.83
CA TYR A 233 -18.46 -11.34 26.05
C TYR A 233 -18.10 -12.13 24.78
N SER A 234 -18.30 -11.55 23.59
CA SER A 234 -18.07 -12.24 22.29
C SER A 234 -16.67 -12.83 22.10
N ALA A 235 -15.65 -12.14 22.62
CA ALA A 235 -14.27 -12.60 22.55
C ALA A 235 -14.05 -13.84 23.43
N MET A 236 -14.68 -13.90 24.61
CA MET A 236 -14.64 -15.08 25.47
C MET A 236 -15.33 -16.28 24.80
N GLU A 237 -16.51 -16.07 24.21
CA GLU A 237 -17.22 -17.14 23.46
C GLU A 237 -16.35 -17.72 22.33
N LYS A 238 -15.73 -16.85 21.53
CA LYS A 238 -14.84 -17.25 20.43
C LYS A 238 -13.58 -17.96 20.94
N LEU A 239 -12.97 -17.48 22.01
CA LEU A 239 -11.81 -18.12 22.64
C LEU A 239 -12.13 -19.54 23.12
N LEU A 240 -13.27 -19.72 23.79
CA LEU A 240 -13.71 -21.02 24.29
C LEU A 240 -14.07 -21.98 23.15
N THR A 241 -14.59 -21.43 22.04
CA THR A 241 -14.81 -22.19 20.80
C THR A 241 -13.48 -22.63 20.18
N ALA A 242 -12.51 -21.73 20.09
CA ALA A 242 -11.17 -22.00 19.58
C ALA A 242 -10.44 -23.05 20.42
N ALA A 243 -10.62 -23.04 21.75
CA ALA A 243 -10.11 -24.06 22.67
C ALA A 243 -10.82 -25.43 22.55
N GLY A 244 -11.98 -25.47 21.89
CA GLY A 244 -12.84 -26.66 21.77
C GLY A 244 -13.65 -26.96 23.03
N TRP A 245 -13.96 -25.96 23.85
CA TRP A 245 -14.64 -26.12 25.15
C TRP A 245 -16.11 -25.70 25.15
N SER A 246 -16.67 -25.31 24.00
CA SER A 246 -18.10 -24.98 23.87
C SER A 246 -19.02 -26.13 24.32
N GLY A 247 -18.68 -27.38 23.98
CA GLY A 247 -19.42 -28.58 24.41
C GLY A 247 -19.34 -28.87 25.92
N ILE A 248 -18.26 -28.43 26.57
CA ILE A 248 -18.08 -28.58 28.03
C ILE A 248 -18.96 -27.55 28.75
N LEU A 249 -18.98 -26.31 28.26
CA LEU A 249 -19.69 -25.20 28.91
C LEU A 249 -21.18 -25.12 28.55
N SER A 250 -21.63 -25.78 27.50
CA SER A 250 -23.05 -25.97 27.18
C SER A 250 -23.68 -27.15 27.93
N GLY A 251 -22.87 -28.06 28.48
CA GLY A 251 -23.35 -29.28 29.13
C GLY A 251 -23.97 -30.31 28.18
N SER A 252 -23.80 -30.14 26.85
CA SER A 252 -24.36 -31.01 25.82
C SER A 252 -23.35 -32.01 25.23
N GLY A 253 -22.16 -32.11 25.82
CA GLY A 253 -21.12 -33.05 25.40
C GLY A 253 -21.40 -34.50 25.81
N VAL A 254 -20.64 -35.43 25.22
CA VAL A 254 -20.68 -36.87 25.59
C VAL A 254 -19.58 -37.20 26.63
N SER A 255 -18.80 -36.20 27.07
CA SER A 255 -17.68 -36.40 27.99
C SER A 255 -18.11 -36.25 29.45
N ASN A 256 -17.45 -36.97 30.37
CA ASN A 256 -17.65 -36.78 31.81
C ASN A 256 -17.44 -35.31 32.24
N GLU A 257 -16.58 -34.57 31.55
CA GLU A 257 -16.35 -33.13 31.80
C GLU A 257 -17.56 -32.25 31.51
N SER A 258 -18.39 -32.60 30.53
CA SER A 258 -19.61 -31.84 30.21
C SER A 258 -20.71 -31.96 31.27
N SER A 259 -20.63 -32.99 32.13
CA SER A 259 -21.54 -33.18 33.27
C SER A 259 -21.06 -32.54 34.58
N ARG A 260 -19.84 -32.00 34.59
CA ARG A 260 -19.22 -31.39 35.79
C ARG A 260 -19.59 -29.91 35.90
N MET A 261 -19.58 -29.42 37.13
CA MET A 261 -19.68 -27.99 37.43
C MET A 261 -18.35 -27.29 37.11
N HIS A 262 -18.43 -26.09 36.54
CA HIS A 262 -17.26 -25.25 36.25
C HIS A 262 -17.48 -23.81 36.73
N THR A 263 -16.39 -23.05 36.82
CA THR A 263 -16.48 -21.61 37.04
C THR A 263 -15.82 -20.88 35.90
N LEU A 264 -16.52 -19.90 35.35
CA LEU A 264 -16.04 -19.06 34.27
C LEU A 264 -15.70 -17.67 34.83
N TRP A 265 -14.45 -17.26 34.63
CA TRP A 265 -13.94 -15.93 34.95
C TRP A 265 -14.01 -15.07 33.68
N ALA A 266 -15.20 -14.55 33.39
CA ALA A 266 -15.55 -13.95 32.10
C ALA A 266 -15.02 -12.51 31.97
N PHE A 267 -14.11 -12.27 31.02
CA PHE A 267 -13.69 -10.93 30.62
C PHE A 267 -14.55 -10.37 29.49
N ASN A 268 -14.75 -9.05 29.46
CA ASN A 268 -15.45 -8.39 28.36
C ASN A 268 -14.52 -8.06 27.17
N ASN A 269 -15.09 -7.70 26.02
CA ASN A 269 -14.35 -7.38 24.79
C ASN A 269 -13.37 -6.20 24.96
N GLN A 270 -13.71 -5.23 25.81
CA GLN A 270 -12.86 -4.06 26.06
C GLN A 270 -11.58 -4.45 26.83
N ALA A 271 -11.73 -5.28 27.87
CA ALA A 271 -10.61 -5.82 28.64
C ALA A 271 -9.68 -6.65 27.75
N PHE A 272 -10.25 -7.47 26.86
CA PHE A 272 -9.48 -8.27 25.90
C PHE A 272 -8.73 -7.40 24.88
N SER A 273 -9.40 -6.38 24.32
CA SER A 273 -8.82 -5.48 23.32
C SER A 273 -7.73 -4.57 23.88
N SER A 274 -7.81 -4.26 25.18
CA SER A 274 -6.81 -3.43 25.86
C SER A 274 -5.57 -4.23 26.30
N ALA A 275 -5.71 -5.54 26.50
CA ALA A 275 -4.61 -6.38 26.98
C ALA A 275 -3.74 -6.98 25.87
N LEU A 276 -4.30 -7.21 24.69
CA LEU A 276 -3.62 -7.88 23.56
C LEU A 276 -3.80 -7.07 22.28
N ASP A 277 -2.81 -7.14 21.40
CA ASP A 277 -2.84 -6.44 20.11
C ASP A 277 -3.72 -7.17 19.09
N PHE A 278 -4.12 -6.49 18.01
CA PHE A 278 -5.08 -7.03 17.03
C PHE A 278 -4.68 -8.41 16.50
N GLY A 279 -3.42 -8.58 16.10
CA GLY A 279 -2.92 -9.86 15.59
C GLY A 279 -2.95 -10.99 16.64
N GLU A 280 -2.59 -10.69 17.89
CA GLU A 280 -2.59 -11.65 19.01
C GLU A 280 -4.02 -12.12 19.29
N ARG A 281 -4.97 -11.19 19.33
CA ARG A 281 -6.40 -11.48 19.49
C ARG A 281 -6.93 -12.33 18.35
N ALA A 282 -6.62 -11.94 17.10
CA ALA A 282 -7.07 -12.66 15.93
C ALA A 282 -6.56 -14.12 15.93
N TYR A 283 -5.30 -14.33 16.31
CA TYR A 283 -4.72 -15.67 16.46
C TYR A 283 -5.43 -16.52 17.52
N LEU A 284 -5.63 -15.99 18.73
CA LEU A 284 -6.28 -16.74 19.82
C LEU A 284 -7.76 -17.06 19.53
N LEU A 285 -8.47 -16.18 18.82
CA LEU A 285 -9.90 -16.34 18.55
C LEU A 285 -10.19 -17.17 17.29
N TYR A 286 -9.38 -17.04 16.25
CA TYR A 286 -9.69 -17.61 14.93
C TYR A 286 -8.57 -18.51 14.37
N GLY A 287 -7.38 -18.50 14.96
CA GLY A 287 -6.24 -19.31 14.51
C GLY A 287 -6.57 -20.79 14.29
N PRO A 288 -7.25 -21.48 15.23
CA PRO A 288 -7.67 -22.86 15.03
C PRO A 288 -8.62 -23.06 13.83
N ALA A 289 -9.52 -22.12 13.57
CA ALA A 289 -10.44 -22.21 12.45
C ALA A 289 -9.74 -21.97 11.11
N PHE A 290 -8.86 -20.96 11.05
CA PHE A 290 -8.12 -20.61 9.84
C PHE A 290 -7.06 -21.63 9.45
N THR A 291 -6.50 -22.36 10.41
CA THR A 291 -5.45 -23.36 10.16
C THR A 291 -5.97 -24.79 9.99
N LYS A 292 -7.29 -25.00 9.98
CA LYS A 292 -7.89 -26.34 9.97
C LYS A 292 -7.45 -27.22 8.78
N ASP A 293 -7.21 -26.60 7.63
CA ASP A 293 -6.79 -27.28 6.40
C ASP A 293 -5.28 -27.15 6.13
N GLU A 294 -4.50 -26.68 7.11
CA GLU A 294 -3.04 -26.51 7.02
C GLU A 294 -2.28 -27.66 7.69
N ASP A 295 -0.94 -27.56 7.73
CA ASP A 295 -0.07 -28.50 8.44
C ASP A 295 -0.55 -28.76 9.89
N ALA A 296 -0.52 -30.03 10.31
CA ALA A 296 -0.97 -30.45 11.63
C ALA A 296 -0.27 -29.71 12.79
N ASP A 297 0.98 -29.29 12.58
CA ASP A 297 1.79 -28.58 13.58
C ASP A 297 1.18 -27.20 13.93
N ILE A 298 0.92 -26.35 12.93
CA ILE A 298 0.39 -24.99 13.20
C ILE A 298 -1.05 -25.01 13.70
N HIS A 299 -1.84 -25.97 13.23
CA HIS A 299 -3.21 -26.17 13.71
C HIS A 299 -3.24 -26.64 15.17
N GLY A 300 -2.40 -27.64 15.50
CA GLY A 300 -2.23 -28.13 16.86
C GLY A 300 -1.75 -27.04 17.82
N GLU A 301 -0.74 -26.27 17.42
CA GLU A 301 -0.24 -25.11 18.18
C GLU A 301 -1.34 -24.09 18.45
N ALA A 302 -2.13 -23.71 17.44
CA ALA A 302 -3.21 -22.73 17.61
C ALA A 302 -4.27 -23.20 18.63
N ILE A 303 -4.62 -24.48 18.63
CA ILE A 303 -5.57 -25.06 19.60
C ILE A 303 -4.96 -25.07 20.99
N GLU A 304 -3.71 -25.52 21.14
CA GLU A 304 -3.04 -25.59 22.44
C GLU A 304 -2.76 -24.21 23.05
N ASP A 305 -2.45 -23.21 22.23
CA ASP A 305 -2.29 -21.82 22.66
C ASP A 305 -3.62 -21.22 23.10
N ALA A 306 -4.69 -21.44 22.34
CA ALA A 306 -6.05 -21.01 22.71
C ALA A 306 -6.50 -21.67 24.02
N ARG A 307 -6.29 -22.99 24.18
CA ARG A 307 -6.53 -23.71 25.45
C ARG A 307 -5.68 -23.15 26.58
N THR A 308 -4.43 -22.82 26.29
CA THR A 308 -3.49 -22.32 27.29
C THR A 308 -3.90 -20.98 27.83
N PHE A 309 -4.34 -20.10 26.95
CA PHE A 309 -4.89 -18.81 27.33
C PHE A 309 -6.26 -18.96 28.03
N ALA A 310 -7.18 -19.74 27.46
CA ALA A 310 -8.51 -19.97 28.01
C ALA A 310 -8.51 -20.60 29.41
N ALA A 311 -7.55 -21.47 29.71
CA ALA A 311 -7.44 -22.12 31.02
C ALA A 311 -7.23 -21.14 32.18
N GLY A 312 -6.69 -19.94 31.92
CA GLY A 312 -6.59 -18.90 32.94
C GLY A 312 -7.95 -18.35 33.40
N TYR A 313 -9.01 -18.65 32.66
CA TYR A 313 -10.35 -18.11 32.83
C TYR A 313 -11.42 -19.17 33.11
N VAL A 314 -11.02 -20.45 33.24
CA VAL A 314 -11.91 -21.55 33.59
C VAL A 314 -11.31 -22.30 34.77
N SER A 315 -12.12 -22.63 35.77
CA SER A 315 -11.73 -23.49 36.88
C SER A 315 -12.71 -24.63 37.09
N SER A 316 -12.20 -25.73 37.67
CA SER A 316 -13.00 -26.91 37.97
C SER A 316 -13.90 -26.65 39.19
N GLY A 317 -15.16 -27.11 39.13
CA GLY A 317 -16.14 -26.90 40.19
C GLY A 317 -16.84 -25.54 40.12
N ALA A 318 -17.97 -25.43 40.83
CA ALA A 318 -18.71 -24.18 41.01
C ALA A 318 -18.19 -23.40 42.23
N VAL A 319 -17.17 -22.58 42.00
CA VAL A 319 -16.49 -21.74 42.99
C VAL A 319 -17.29 -20.47 43.22
N SER A 320 -17.89 -20.35 44.41
CA SER A 320 -18.56 -19.12 44.85
C SER A 320 -17.68 -18.32 45.80
N LEU A 321 -17.61 -17.01 45.62
CA LEU A 321 -16.89 -16.13 46.55
C LEU A 321 -17.58 -16.09 47.91
N ALA A 322 -18.91 -16.11 47.92
CA ALA A 322 -19.70 -16.18 49.15
C ALA A 322 -19.41 -17.45 49.97
N ARG A 323 -19.18 -18.58 49.30
CA ARG A 323 -18.82 -19.85 49.95
C ARG A 323 -17.38 -19.89 50.43
N LEU A 324 -16.46 -19.27 49.68
CA LEU A 324 -15.06 -19.16 50.09
C LEU A 324 -14.90 -18.26 51.33
N GLY A 325 -15.65 -17.16 51.40
CA GLY A 325 -15.51 -16.16 52.45
C GLY A 325 -14.24 -15.31 52.29
N VAL A 326 -14.19 -14.19 53.03
CA VAL A 326 -13.08 -13.22 52.98
C VAL A 326 -11.75 -13.90 53.33
N GLY A 327 -10.74 -13.70 52.49
CA GLY A 327 -9.41 -14.30 52.68
C GLY A 327 -8.77 -14.77 51.37
N THR A 328 -7.63 -15.44 51.51
CA THR A 328 -6.87 -16.00 50.38
C THR A 328 -7.14 -17.50 50.26
N HIS A 329 -7.47 -17.93 49.05
CA HIS A 329 -7.86 -19.29 48.71
C HIS A 329 -7.11 -19.77 47.48
N THR A 330 -6.97 -21.10 47.36
CA THR A 330 -6.44 -21.74 46.16
C THR A 330 -7.51 -22.69 45.64
N ILE A 331 -7.92 -22.51 44.39
CA ILE A 331 -8.94 -23.32 43.73
C ILE A 331 -8.32 -24.18 42.63
N SER A 332 -8.98 -25.29 42.29
CA SER A 332 -8.49 -26.18 41.23
C SER A 332 -8.57 -25.52 39.85
N GLY A 333 -7.45 -25.51 39.13
CA GLY A 333 -7.42 -25.11 37.72
C GLY A 333 -8.24 -26.07 36.85
N PHE A 334 -8.46 -25.67 35.60
CA PHE A 334 -9.12 -26.52 34.60
C PHE A 334 -8.13 -27.52 33.98
N GLN A 335 -8.60 -28.74 33.68
CA GLN A 335 -7.80 -29.81 33.02
C GLN A 335 -6.41 -30.06 33.64
N ASN A 336 -6.34 -30.34 34.94
CA ASN A 336 -5.11 -30.68 35.69
C ASN A 336 -4.03 -29.57 35.72
N ARG A 337 -4.39 -28.32 35.41
CA ARG A 337 -3.49 -27.18 35.59
C ARG A 337 -3.38 -26.78 37.07
N THR A 338 -2.32 -26.06 37.40
CA THR A 338 -2.03 -25.60 38.77
C THR A 338 -3.20 -24.82 39.36
N GLY A 339 -3.30 -24.83 40.69
CA GLY A 339 -4.36 -24.11 41.38
C GLY A 339 -4.30 -22.60 41.13
N LEU A 340 -5.46 -21.97 40.96
CA LEU A 340 -5.58 -20.52 40.79
C LEU A 340 -5.74 -19.86 42.16
N ALA A 341 -5.09 -18.72 42.37
CA ALA A 341 -5.18 -17.97 43.61
C ALA A 341 -6.38 -17.02 43.57
N VAL A 342 -7.30 -17.15 44.53
CA VAL A 342 -8.46 -16.27 44.70
C VAL A 342 -8.32 -15.52 46.01
N ILE A 343 -8.42 -14.19 45.95
CA ILE A 343 -8.50 -13.32 47.13
C ILE A 343 -9.90 -12.76 47.18
N VAL A 344 -10.64 -13.03 48.24
CA VAL A 344 -11.97 -12.46 48.49
C VAL A 344 -11.84 -11.31 49.46
N GLU A 345 -12.37 -10.16 49.10
CA GLU A 345 -12.38 -8.94 49.92
C GLU A 345 -13.72 -8.74 50.63
N GLU A 346 -13.76 -7.78 51.55
CA GLU A 346 -15.01 -7.38 52.21
C GLU A 346 -16.07 -6.91 51.20
N GLN A 347 -17.33 -7.06 51.60
CA GLN A 347 -18.48 -6.72 50.79
C GLN A 347 -18.45 -5.24 50.35
N ARG A 348 -18.62 -5.00 49.05
CA ARG A 348 -18.67 -3.66 48.47
C ARG A 348 -19.96 -2.94 48.89
N SER A 349 -19.98 -1.61 48.76
CA SER A 349 -21.13 -0.78 49.10
C SER A 349 -22.42 -1.10 48.33
N ASN A 350 -22.31 -1.81 47.20
CA ASN A 350 -23.42 -2.30 46.40
C ASN A 350 -23.98 -3.66 46.87
N GLY A 351 -23.38 -4.27 47.90
CA GLY A 351 -23.79 -5.55 48.45
C GLY A 351 -23.16 -6.78 47.79
N ASP A 352 -22.31 -6.63 46.77
CA ASP A 352 -21.60 -7.75 46.15
C ASP A 352 -20.24 -8.02 46.80
N LEU A 353 -19.76 -9.26 46.69
CA LEU A 353 -18.41 -9.62 47.11
C LEU A 353 -17.41 -9.26 46.01
N GLY A 354 -16.34 -8.55 46.40
CA GLY A 354 -15.21 -8.24 45.54
C GLY A 354 -14.06 -9.21 45.72
N GLY A 355 -13.07 -9.11 44.85
CA GLY A 355 -11.85 -9.91 45.00
C GLY A 355 -10.96 -9.86 43.77
N TYR A 356 -9.97 -10.76 43.78
CA TYR A 356 -9.02 -10.94 42.69
C TYR A 356 -8.84 -12.43 42.37
N ILE A 357 -8.72 -12.77 41.10
CA ILE A 357 -8.33 -14.10 40.59
C ILE A 357 -6.98 -13.96 39.87
N ASN A 358 -5.93 -14.62 40.39
CA ASN A 358 -4.56 -14.46 39.89
C ASN A 358 -4.12 -12.98 39.75
N GLY A 359 -4.61 -12.11 40.64
CA GLY A 359 -4.36 -10.67 40.61
C GLY A 359 -5.30 -9.85 39.70
N LEU A 360 -6.20 -10.47 38.95
CA LEU A 360 -7.20 -9.81 38.11
C LEU A 360 -8.45 -9.48 38.94
N ALA A 361 -8.89 -8.22 38.91
CA ALA A 361 -10.03 -7.76 39.69
C ALA A 361 -11.35 -8.39 39.22
N ILE A 362 -12.15 -8.84 40.18
CA ILE A 362 -13.49 -9.38 39.96
C ILE A 362 -14.49 -8.23 40.07
N GLY A 363 -15.13 -7.89 38.95
CA GLY A 363 -16.12 -6.82 38.82
C GLY A 363 -17.51 -7.25 39.28
N ARG A 364 -17.95 -8.45 38.89
CA ARG A 364 -19.25 -9.05 39.26
C ARG A 364 -19.03 -10.46 39.79
N SER A 365 -19.65 -10.83 40.91
CA SER A 365 -19.46 -12.15 41.51
C SER A 365 -20.74 -12.99 41.55
N ASP A 366 -20.54 -14.29 41.59
CA ASP A 366 -21.56 -15.29 41.94
C ASP A 366 -22.80 -15.21 41.03
N ILE A 367 -22.60 -15.13 39.71
CA ILE A 367 -23.69 -15.28 38.74
C ILE A 367 -23.91 -16.77 38.54
N VAL A 368 -25.08 -17.27 38.95
CA VAL A 368 -25.39 -18.69 38.96
C VAL A 368 -25.75 -19.19 37.56
N ALA A 369 -25.18 -20.34 37.18
CA ALA A 369 -25.49 -21.06 35.95
C ALA A 369 -25.91 -22.51 36.25
N ARG A 370 -26.56 -23.16 35.28
CA ARG A 370 -27.01 -24.56 35.41
C ARG A 370 -25.86 -25.53 35.63
N ASN A 371 -24.72 -25.26 35.01
CA ASN A 371 -23.54 -26.10 35.06
C ASN A 371 -22.35 -25.37 35.68
N GLY A 372 -22.61 -24.36 36.53
CA GLY A 372 -21.51 -23.62 37.15
C GLY A 372 -21.83 -22.26 37.75
N ILE A 373 -20.78 -21.45 37.85
CA ILE A 373 -20.83 -20.04 38.26
C ILE A 373 -20.04 -19.18 37.27
N VAL A 374 -20.49 -17.96 37.02
CA VAL A 374 -19.75 -16.93 36.30
C VAL A 374 -19.35 -15.81 37.26
N HIS A 375 -18.09 -15.38 37.16
CA HIS A 375 -17.60 -14.12 37.73
C HIS A 375 -17.13 -13.23 36.59
N GLY A 376 -17.59 -11.99 36.55
CA GLY A 376 -17.12 -11.00 35.59
C GLY A 376 -15.80 -10.39 36.06
N ILE A 377 -14.79 -10.36 35.18
CA ILE A 377 -13.50 -9.71 35.42
C ILE A 377 -13.31 -8.54 34.45
N ASP A 378 -12.72 -7.45 34.95
CA ASP A 378 -12.61 -6.20 34.18
C ASP A 378 -11.25 -6.04 33.48
N GLN A 379 -10.37 -7.05 33.63
CA GLN A 379 -9.02 -7.05 33.09
C GLN A 379 -8.66 -8.44 32.56
N VAL A 380 -7.77 -8.46 31.58
CA VAL A 380 -7.20 -9.67 30.98
C VAL A 380 -5.71 -9.68 31.26
N GLY A 381 -5.20 -10.78 31.80
CA GLY A 381 -3.77 -10.98 31.99
C GLY A 381 -3.09 -11.31 30.66
N ARG A 382 -1.94 -10.69 30.36
CA ARG A 382 -1.10 -11.14 29.25
C ARG A 382 -0.50 -12.52 29.60
N PRO A 383 -0.55 -13.49 28.68
CA PRO A 383 -0.06 -14.84 28.95
C PRO A 383 1.47 -14.85 29.01
N GLY A 384 2.04 -15.08 30.19
CA GLY A 384 3.50 -15.10 30.39
C GLY A 384 4.22 -16.25 29.69
N ASP A 385 3.52 -17.37 29.49
CA ASP A 385 4.08 -18.59 28.89
C ASP A 385 3.85 -18.67 27.37
N LEU A 386 3.07 -17.75 26.79
CA LEU A 386 2.72 -17.77 25.37
C LEU A 386 3.62 -16.82 24.59
N VAL A 387 4.38 -17.38 23.66
CA VAL A 387 5.22 -16.61 22.74
C VAL A 387 4.49 -16.47 21.40
N PHE A 388 4.20 -15.22 21.01
CA PHE A 388 3.65 -14.90 19.70
C PHE A 388 4.79 -14.74 18.68
N SER A 389 4.86 -15.65 17.71
CA SER A 389 5.75 -15.54 16.56
C SER A 389 5.04 -14.87 15.37
N PRO A 390 5.77 -14.32 14.38
CA PRO A 390 5.14 -13.83 13.17
C PRO A 390 4.26 -14.87 12.47
N GLN A 391 4.66 -16.16 12.45
CA GLN A 391 3.85 -17.24 11.89
C GLN A 391 2.48 -17.36 12.57
N LYS A 392 2.42 -17.28 13.90
CA LYS A 392 1.15 -17.30 14.66
C LYS A 392 0.28 -16.11 14.30
N ILE A 393 0.86 -14.92 14.22
CA ILE A 393 0.14 -13.71 13.84
C ILE A 393 -0.41 -13.81 12.40
N LEU A 394 0.38 -14.31 11.45
CA LEU A 394 -0.08 -14.56 10.07
C LEU A 394 -1.24 -15.56 10.01
N ALA A 395 -1.21 -16.61 10.84
CA ALA A 395 -2.31 -17.56 10.94
C ALA A 395 -3.58 -16.88 11.49
N GLY A 396 -3.43 -16.01 12.49
CA GLY A 396 -4.53 -15.18 13.01
C GLY A 396 -5.11 -14.21 11.99
N LEU A 397 -4.29 -13.71 11.06
CA LEU A 397 -4.69 -12.85 9.95
C LEU A 397 -5.27 -13.61 8.74
N ASN A 398 -5.43 -14.94 8.85
CA ASN A 398 -5.87 -15.81 7.74
C ASN A 398 -4.97 -15.70 6.49
N ALA A 399 -3.66 -15.59 6.70
CA ALA A 399 -2.64 -15.54 5.64
C ALA A 399 -1.94 -16.90 5.48
N THR A 400 -2.71 -17.99 5.53
CA THR A 400 -2.16 -19.36 5.58
C THR A 400 -1.49 -19.79 4.27
N MET A 401 -1.97 -19.33 3.12
CA MET A 401 -1.32 -19.59 1.82
C MET A 401 0.08 -18.95 1.75
N PHE A 402 0.25 -17.77 2.36
CA PHE A 402 1.55 -17.12 2.44
C PHE A 402 2.51 -17.88 3.37
N ILE A 403 2.03 -18.38 4.51
CA ILE A 403 2.81 -19.26 5.40
C ILE A 403 3.28 -20.50 4.64
N ARG A 404 2.38 -21.15 3.90
CA ARG A 404 2.69 -22.33 3.08
C ARG A 404 3.74 -22.02 2.02
N LEU A 405 3.60 -20.91 1.30
CA LEU A 405 4.58 -20.44 0.31
C LEU A 405 5.97 -20.31 0.95
N LEU A 406 6.08 -19.68 2.12
CA LEU A 406 7.36 -19.53 2.82
C LEU A 406 7.95 -20.89 3.24
N LYS A 407 7.13 -21.84 3.68
CA LYS A 407 7.59 -23.20 4.01
C LYS A 407 8.11 -23.94 2.78
N GLU A 408 7.36 -23.96 1.68
CA GLU A 408 7.70 -24.67 0.44
C GLU A 408 8.95 -24.11 -0.25
N THR A 409 9.16 -22.80 -0.11
CA THR A 409 10.34 -22.07 -0.60
C THR A 409 11.51 -22.05 0.39
N LYS A 410 11.39 -22.70 1.55
CA LYS A 410 12.41 -22.79 2.61
C LYS A 410 12.80 -21.43 3.22
N LEU A 411 11.83 -20.53 3.36
CA LEU A 411 11.91 -19.19 3.98
C LEU A 411 11.13 -19.11 5.31
N ALA A 412 10.76 -20.25 5.91
CA ALA A 412 10.03 -20.28 7.18
C ALA A 412 10.79 -19.63 8.36
N ASP A 413 12.13 -19.54 8.27
CA ASP A 413 12.98 -18.88 9.27
C ASP A 413 12.70 -17.36 9.41
N TYR A 414 12.00 -16.76 8.45
CA TYR A 414 11.53 -15.38 8.54
C TYR A 414 10.31 -15.21 9.46
N ILE A 415 9.56 -16.28 9.72
CA ILE A 415 8.28 -16.21 10.43
C ILE A 415 8.19 -17.12 11.67
N ASP A 416 9.04 -18.13 11.77
CA ASP A 416 9.03 -19.10 12.89
C ASP A 416 9.47 -18.51 14.24
N GLY A 417 10.07 -17.31 14.24
CA GLY A 417 10.57 -16.65 15.45
C GLY A 417 11.96 -17.12 15.90
N SER A 418 12.65 -17.95 15.11
CA SER A 418 14.00 -18.45 15.39
C SER A 418 15.07 -17.34 15.40
N GLN A 419 14.77 -16.18 14.82
CA GLN A 419 15.67 -15.02 14.72
C GLN A 419 15.03 -13.74 15.28
N PRO A 420 14.89 -13.63 16.61
CA PRO A 420 14.15 -12.55 17.25
C PRO A 420 14.76 -11.16 17.03
N GLU A 421 16.08 -11.05 16.81
CA GLU A 421 16.76 -9.78 16.53
C GLU A 421 16.63 -9.31 15.07
N ARG A 422 16.11 -10.17 14.18
CA ARG A 422 15.96 -9.86 12.76
C ARG A 422 14.83 -8.86 12.58
N LYS A 423 15.14 -7.68 12.03
CA LYS A 423 14.15 -6.66 11.68
C LYS A 423 13.68 -6.83 10.24
N ILE A 424 12.38 -7.05 10.06
CA ILE A 424 11.77 -7.23 8.75
C ILE A 424 10.39 -6.58 8.65
N THR A 425 10.01 -6.31 7.40
CA THR A 425 8.66 -5.89 7.03
C THR A 425 8.11 -6.91 6.05
N LEU A 426 6.99 -7.54 6.41
CA LEU A 426 6.29 -8.50 5.59
C LEU A 426 5.14 -7.80 4.87
N LEU A 427 5.15 -7.91 3.55
CA LEU A 427 4.06 -7.48 2.69
C LEU A 427 3.27 -8.74 2.37
N VAL A 428 2.10 -8.92 2.96
CA VAL A 428 1.42 -10.22 3.00
C VAL A 428 0.09 -10.13 2.26
N PRO A 429 -0.02 -10.68 1.06
CA PRO A 429 -1.30 -10.75 0.38
C PRO A 429 -2.25 -11.68 1.11
N THR A 430 -3.54 -11.32 1.14
CA THR A 430 -4.58 -12.23 1.64
C THR A 430 -4.61 -13.54 0.86
N ASN A 431 -5.18 -14.60 1.45
CA ASN A 431 -5.39 -15.86 0.73
C ASN A 431 -6.11 -15.66 -0.61
N ARG A 432 -7.12 -14.78 -0.67
CA ARG A 432 -7.78 -14.42 -1.94
C ARG A 432 -6.83 -13.77 -2.96
N ALA A 433 -6.02 -12.81 -2.53
CA ALA A 433 -5.03 -12.19 -3.39
C ALA A 433 -3.95 -13.18 -3.88
N MET A 434 -3.60 -14.17 -3.06
CA MET A 434 -2.71 -15.27 -3.43
C MET A 434 -3.35 -16.19 -4.50
N GLU A 435 -4.64 -16.51 -4.35
CA GLU A 435 -5.41 -17.26 -5.35
C GLU A 435 -5.44 -16.51 -6.70
N ASP A 436 -5.60 -15.18 -6.68
CA ASP A 436 -5.58 -14.38 -7.91
C ASP A 436 -4.19 -14.40 -8.59
N ALA A 437 -3.09 -14.51 -7.81
CA ALA A 437 -1.73 -14.55 -8.35
C ALA A 437 -1.28 -15.92 -8.88
N PHE A 438 -1.64 -17.00 -8.19
CA PHE A 438 -1.13 -18.35 -8.47
C PHE A 438 -2.22 -19.37 -8.86
N GLY A 439 -3.50 -18.97 -8.85
CA GLY A 439 -4.64 -19.89 -8.89
C GLY A 439 -4.76 -20.72 -7.61
N TYR A 440 -5.63 -21.73 -7.62
CA TYR A 440 -5.73 -22.75 -6.55
C TYR A 440 -4.51 -23.70 -6.48
N GLY A 441 -3.56 -23.55 -7.41
CA GLY A 441 -2.46 -24.48 -7.69
C GLY A 441 -1.15 -24.22 -6.94
N LEU A 442 -1.22 -23.74 -5.69
CA LEU A 442 -0.09 -23.94 -4.75
C LEU A 442 -0.02 -25.39 -4.24
N GLY A 443 -0.98 -26.25 -4.63
CA GLY A 443 -0.97 -27.69 -4.36
C GLY A 443 -0.48 -28.51 -5.55
N ASP A 444 0.48 -29.38 -5.28
CA ASP A 444 1.01 -30.46 -6.11
C ASP A 444 1.86 -30.08 -7.34
N GLY A 445 3.18 -30.10 -7.16
CA GLY A 445 4.19 -29.84 -8.21
C GLY A 445 4.19 -30.82 -9.39
N ALA A 446 3.25 -31.77 -9.45
CA ALA A 446 3.11 -32.72 -10.55
C ALA A 446 2.26 -32.18 -11.72
N ASP A 447 1.22 -31.38 -11.44
CA ASP A 447 0.27 -30.95 -12.49
C ASP A 447 0.77 -29.76 -13.32
N ASN A 448 1.59 -28.89 -12.73
CA ASN A 448 2.15 -27.72 -13.43
C ASN A 448 3.19 -28.10 -14.50
N ASP A 449 3.96 -29.18 -14.29
CA ASP A 449 4.89 -29.72 -15.28
C ASP A 449 4.12 -30.41 -16.44
N GLN A 450 2.96 -31.01 -16.14
CA GLN A 450 2.05 -31.59 -17.12
C GLN A 450 1.37 -30.52 -17.98
N ALA A 451 0.94 -29.41 -17.38
CA ALA A 451 0.31 -28.28 -18.08
C ALA A 451 1.32 -27.53 -18.98
N ALA A 452 2.55 -27.31 -18.52
CA ALA A 452 3.61 -26.73 -19.33
C ALA A 452 4.00 -27.64 -20.50
N LYS A 453 4.11 -28.96 -20.28
CA LYS A 453 4.33 -29.95 -21.35
C LYS A 453 3.17 -30.03 -22.34
N ALA A 454 1.93 -29.92 -21.86
CA ALA A 454 0.73 -29.92 -22.71
C ALA A 454 0.66 -28.65 -23.59
N TYR A 455 1.03 -27.49 -23.04
CA TYR A 455 1.12 -26.23 -23.79
C TYR A 455 2.22 -26.29 -24.87
N ILE A 456 3.43 -26.74 -24.51
CA ILE A 456 4.54 -26.92 -25.48
C ILE A 456 4.16 -27.94 -26.57
N LYS A 457 3.45 -29.01 -26.20
CA LYS A 457 2.94 -30.01 -27.15
C LYS A 457 1.90 -29.43 -28.10
N ALA A 458 0.93 -28.65 -27.60
CA ALA A 458 -0.09 -28.00 -28.43
C ALA A 458 0.51 -26.98 -29.41
N VAL A 459 1.55 -26.25 -29.00
CA VAL A 459 2.28 -25.30 -29.86
C VAL A 459 3.03 -26.05 -30.98
N ASN A 460 3.64 -27.20 -30.67
CA ASN A 460 4.36 -28.00 -31.66
C ASN A 460 3.43 -28.78 -32.62
N GLU A 461 2.22 -29.14 -32.20
CA GLU A 461 1.29 -29.95 -33.00
C GLU A 461 0.44 -29.13 -33.98
N HIS A 462 0.23 -27.82 -33.74
CA HIS A 462 -0.70 -27.00 -34.53
C HIS A 462 -0.07 -26.02 -35.53
N GLY A 463 1.26 -25.95 -35.66
CA GLY A 463 1.93 -25.33 -36.81
C GLY A 463 1.43 -23.92 -37.18
N LEU A 464 1.17 -23.06 -36.19
CA LEU A 464 0.69 -21.69 -36.42
C LEU A 464 1.88 -20.76 -36.69
N ASP A 465 2.04 -20.33 -37.94
CA ASP A 465 3.07 -19.39 -38.43
C ASP A 465 3.01 -17.96 -37.81
N GLY A 466 2.15 -17.73 -36.82
CA GLY A 466 2.07 -16.48 -36.04
C GLY A 466 2.77 -16.52 -34.68
N ALA A 467 3.36 -17.66 -34.30
CA ALA A 467 3.98 -17.84 -32.98
C ALA A 467 5.19 -16.91 -32.72
N SER A 468 5.88 -16.44 -33.76
CA SER A 468 7.02 -15.52 -33.60
C SER A 468 6.60 -14.12 -33.14
N THR A 469 5.37 -13.69 -33.43
CA THR A 469 4.88 -12.35 -33.07
C THR A 469 4.30 -12.32 -31.65
N ILE A 470 3.73 -13.42 -31.16
CA ILE A 470 3.23 -13.51 -29.78
C ILE A 470 4.35 -13.91 -28.82
N ALA A 471 5.30 -14.75 -29.24
CA ALA A 471 6.50 -15.07 -28.46
C ALA A 471 7.51 -13.91 -28.40
N SER A 472 7.58 -13.02 -29.40
CA SER A 472 8.41 -11.80 -29.30
C SER A 472 7.78 -10.70 -28.45
N VAL A 473 6.44 -10.67 -28.36
CA VAL A 473 5.71 -9.70 -27.52
C VAL A 473 5.56 -10.18 -26.07
N LEU A 474 5.61 -11.49 -25.80
CA LEU A 474 5.42 -12.07 -24.45
C LEU A 474 6.55 -13.00 -23.96
N GLY A 475 7.58 -13.30 -24.76
CA GLY A 475 8.45 -14.47 -24.54
C GLY A 475 9.94 -14.27 -24.77
N ALA A 476 10.53 -13.23 -24.16
CA ALA A 476 11.98 -13.14 -24.01
C ALA A 476 12.34 -12.99 -22.53
N LEU A 477 12.37 -14.11 -21.80
CA LEU A 477 13.16 -14.38 -20.60
C LEU A 477 13.05 -15.88 -20.28
N PRO A 478 14.06 -16.53 -19.68
CA PRO A 478 13.94 -17.90 -19.19
C PRO A 478 12.89 -17.88 -18.08
N VAL A 479 11.70 -18.40 -18.37
CA VAL A 479 10.68 -18.63 -17.36
C VAL A 479 11.26 -19.67 -16.42
N GLY A 480 11.72 -19.24 -15.24
CA GLY A 480 12.16 -20.15 -14.19
C GLY A 480 11.08 -21.17 -13.89
N SER A 481 11.45 -22.33 -13.33
CA SER A 481 10.47 -23.33 -12.92
C SER A 481 9.39 -22.67 -12.03
N PRO A 482 8.15 -23.19 -11.97
CA PRO A 482 7.11 -22.63 -11.10
C PRO A 482 7.59 -22.38 -9.66
N ARG A 483 8.48 -23.23 -9.16
CA ARG A 483 9.11 -23.11 -7.84
C ARG A 483 10.08 -21.93 -7.73
N GLU A 484 10.84 -21.63 -8.78
CA GLU A 484 11.72 -20.45 -8.82
C GLU A 484 10.90 -19.17 -8.84
N GLN A 485 9.78 -19.15 -9.55
CA GLN A 485 8.85 -17.99 -9.56
C GLN A 485 8.23 -17.77 -8.18
N GLN A 486 7.79 -18.83 -7.52
CA GLN A 486 7.28 -18.79 -6.15
C GLN A 486 8.34 -18.26 -5.17
N LEU A 487 9.60 -18.72 -5.28
CA LEU A 487 10.70 -18.23 -4.46
C LEU A 487 10.99 -16.75 -4.72
N GLU A 488 11.10 -16.32 -5.97
CA GLU A 488 11.32 -14.90 -6.32
C GLU A 488 10.19 -14.03 -5.77
N TRP A 489 8.95 -14.47 -5.94
CA TRP A 489 7.78 -13.75 -5.45
C TRP A 489 7.77 -13.68 -3.92
N ALA A 490 8.06 -14.79 -3.22
CA ALA A 490 8.17 -14.81 -1.76
C ALA A 490 9.24 -13.83 -1.24
N LEU A 491 10.42 -13.82 -1.85
CA LEU A 491 11.51 -12.91 -1.50
C LEU A 491 11.15 -11.44 -1.77
N TYR A 492 10.33 -11.16 -2.78
CA TYR A 492 9.84 -9.80 -3.07
C TYR A 492 8.88 -9.28 -2.00
N HIS A 493 8.21 -10.16 -1.26
CA HIS A 493 7.26 -9.83 -0.20
C HIS A 493 7.90 -9.72 1.19
N ILE A 494 9.22 -9.91 1.29
CA ILE A 494 9.99 -9.76 2.52
C ILE A 494 10.94 -8.58 2.34
N ALA A 495 10.75 -7.51 3.11
CA ALA A 495 11.64 -6.35 3.12
C ALA A 495 12.56 -6.34 4.35
N GLU A 496 13.81 -5.89 4.15
CA GLU A 496 14.75 -5.64 5.24
C GLU A 496 14.38 -4.38 6.03
N GLY A 497 14.55 -4.45 7.36
CA GLY A 497 14.19 -3.36 8.25
C GLY A 497 12.74 -3.43 8.69
N GLN A 498 12.44 -2.80 9.83
CA GLN A 498 11.11 -2.78 10.42
C GLN A 498 10.49 -1.40 10.15
N SER A 499 9.71 -1.29 9.08
CA SER A 499 9.23 -0.01 8.57
C SER A 499 7.77 0.26 8.92
N GLY A 500 7.57 1.08 9.95
CA GLY A 500 6.25 1.61 10.31
C GLY A 500 5.82 2.80 9.44
N LEU A 501 4.62 3.32 9.68
CA LEU A 501 4.03 4.42 8.89
C LEU A 501 4.89 5.69 8.85
N GLU A 502 5.54 6.07 9.97
CA GLU A 502 6.42 7.24 10.01
C GLU A 502 7.68 7.05 9.17
N GLU A 503 8.21 5.84 9.11
CA GLU A 503 9.39 5.51 8.32
C GLU A 503 9.07 5.55 6.84
N LEU A 504 7.92 4.99 6.43
CA LEU A 504 7.47 5.01 5.02
C LEU A 504 7.23 6.44 4.49
N VAL A 505 6.77 7.36 5.36
CA VAL A 505 6.64 8.78 4.99
C VAL A 505 8.02 9.43 4.74
N ARG A 506 9.05 9.04 5.50
CA ARG A 506 10.42 9.57 5.33
C ARG A 506 11.18 8.89 4.20
N SER A 507 10.99 7.59 4.02
CA SER A 507 11.69 6.73 3.09
C SER A 507 10.70 5.74 2.47
N PRO A 508 10.06 6.11 1.35
CA PRO A 508 9.02 5.28 0.73
C PRO A 508 9.58 4.05 -0.01
N LEU A 509 10.90 3.90 -0.12
CA LEU A 509 11.53 2.80 -0.87
C LEU A 509 12.00 1.69 0.06
N LEU A 510 11.29 0.55 0.02
CA LEU A 510 11.61 -0.66 0.77
C LEU A 510 12.51 -1.58 -0.04
N ARG A 511 13.58 -2.09 0.58
CA ARG A 511 14.50 -3.05 -0.04
C ARG A 511 14.04 -4.46 0.30
N THR A 512 13.67 -5.22 -0.72
CA THR A 512 13.22 -6.61 -0.56
C THR A 512 14.38 -7.59 -0.43
N LYS A 513 14.10 -8.84 -0.06
CA LYS A 513 15.07 -9.92 -0.07
C LYS A 513 15.33 -10.47 -1.47
N LEU A 514 14.55 -10.05 -2.48
CA LEU A 514 14.77 -10.44 -3.85
C LEU A 514 15.99 -9.69 -4.42
N ALA A 515 17.14 -10.35 -4.43
CA ALA A 515 18.35 -9.89 -5.09
C ALA A 515 18.91 -11.03 -5.94
N ALA A 516 19.26 -10.75 -7.19
CA ALA A 516 19.72 -11.75 -8.13
C ALA A 516 20.81 -11.19 -9.06
N GLU A 517 21.41 -12.03 -9.89
CA GLU A 517 22.39 -11.57 -10.87
C GLU A 517 21.77 -10.57 -11.86
N TRP A 518 20.51 -10.79 -12.26
CA TRP A 518 19.77 -9.92 -13.18
C TRP A 518 19.45 -8.53 -12.60
N THR A 519 19.49 -8.36 -11.28
CA THR A 519 19.38 -7.05 -10.62
C THR A 519 20.74 -6.36 -10.43
N GLY A 520 21.82 -6.97 -10.93
CA GLY A 520 23.19 -6.55 -10.60
C GLY A 520 23.56 -6.82 -9.14
N GLY A 521 22.91 -7.79 -8.50
CA GLY A 521 23.11 -8.15 -7.09
C GLY A 521 22.47 -7.18 -6.09
N LYS A 522 21.76 -6.13 -6.55
CA LYS A 522 21.00 -5.23 -5.67
C LYS A 522 19.62 -5.81 -5.34
N ALA A 523 19.12 -5.50 -4.15
CA ALA A 523 17.75 -5.78 -3.79
C ALA A 523 16.77 -5.08 -4.75
N GLN A 524 15.73 -5.79 -5.18
CA GLN A 524 14.55 -5.22 -5.77
C GLN A 524 13.82 -4.35 -4.74
N VAL A 525 13.21 -3.29 -5.23
CA VAL A 525 12.56 -2.27 -4.39
C VAL A 525 11.06 -2.35 -4.53
N VAL A 526 10.37 -2.03 -3.44
CA VAL A 526 8.93 -1.76 -3.39
C VAL A 526 8.74 -0.30 -3.03
N LYS A 527 7.88 0.40 -3.77
CA LYS A 527 7.55 1.81 -3.52
C LYS A 527 6.25 1.88 -2.73
N ALA A 528 6.35 2.39 -1.51
CA ALA A 528 5.21 2.70 -0.65
C ALA A 528 4.63 4.07 -1.02
N GLN A 529 3.31 4.16 -1.06
CA GLN A 529 2.57 5.41 -1.15
C GLN A 529 1.75 5.55 0.13
N VAL A 530 1.98 6.64 0.85
CA VAL A 530 1.26 6.94 2.09
C VAL A 530 0.40 8.17 1.84
N ASP A 531 -0.92 7.99 1.87
CA ASP A 531 -1.86 9.08 1.66
C ASP A 531 -1.80 10.09 2.81
N GLN A 532 -2.01 11.37 2.48
CA GLN A 532 -2.12 12.39 3.51
C GLN A 532 -3.38 12.15 4.34
N ALA A 533 -3.26 12.21 5.66
CA ALA A 533 -4.40 12.12 6.56
C ALA A 533 -5.40 13.25 6.22
N HIS A 534 -6.62 12.89 5.81
CA HIS A 534 -7.71 13.84 5.57
C HIS A 534 -8.75 13.70 6.69
N GLY A 535 -8.81 14.71 7.57
CA GLY A 535 -9.77 14.74 8.68
C GLY A 535 -9.55 13.61 9.69
N THR A 536 -10.58 12.81 9.94
CA THR A 536 -10.59 11.68 10.88
C THR A 536 -10.22 10.33 10.25
N LEU A 537 -9.92 10.27 8.95
CA LEU A 537 -9.58 9.03 8.26
C LEU A 537 -8.11 8.66 8.48
N SER A 538 -7.87 7.38 8.80
CA SER A 538 -6.54 6.79 8.95
C SER A 538 -5.70 6.95 7.68
N ARG A 539 -4.38 7.05 7.81
CA ARG A 539 -3.48 7.07 6.64
C ARG A 539 -3.61 5.75 5.88
N HIS A 540 -4.03 5.83 4.63
CA HIS A 540 -4.03 4.68 3.74
C HIS A 540 -2.61 4.48 3.16
N VAL A 541 -2.19 3.23 3.05
CA VAL A 541 -0.87 2.86 2.53
C VAL A 541 -1.02 1.81 1.46
N SER A 542 -0.37 2.04 0.32
CA SER A 542 -0.26 1.05 -0.76
C SER A 542 1.19 0.79 -1.14
N PHE A 543 1.46 -0.41 -1.65
CA PHE A 543 2.78 -0.87 -2.05
C PHE A 543 2.72 -1.28 -3.51
N ASN A 544 3.37 -0.52 -4.40
CA ASN A 544 3.24 -0.67 -5.86
C ASN A 544 1.78 -0.76 -6.33
N GLY A 545 0.86 -0.03 -5.67
CA GLY A 545 -0.58 -0.06 -5.97
C GLY A 545 -1.38 -1.18 -5.30
N ALA A 546 -0.76 -2.06 -4.50
CA ALA A 546 -1.47 -3.02 -3.66
C ALA A 546 -1.80 -2.40 -2.29
N ASP A 547 -3.07 -2.31 -1.95
CA ASP A 547 -3.55 -1.59 -0.76
C ASP A 547 -3.42 -2.42 0.52
N ASN A 548 -2.97 -1.78 1.60
CA ASN A 548 -3.03 -2.37 2.93
C ASN A 548 -4.48 -2.30 3.46
N ILE A 549 -5.04 -3.46 3.81
CA ILE A 549 -6.44 -3.59 4.27
C ILE A 549 -6.62 -3.00 5.67
N LEU A 550 -5.60 -3.13 6.52
CA LEU A 550 -5.69 -2.69 7.91
C LEU A 550 -5.35 -1.20 8.04
N PRO A 551 -6.03 -0.45 8.92
CA PRO A 551 -5.71 0.97 9.14
C PRO A 551 -4.29 1.20 9.65
N GLU A 552 -3.76 0.25 10.40
CA GLU A 552 -2.39 0.23 10.92
C GLU A 552 -1.77 -1.15 10.67
N PRO A 553 -0.45 -1.22 10.44
CA PRO A 553 0.21 -2.51 10.30
C PRO A 553 0.22 -3.28 11.62
N VAL A 554 0.26 -4.61 11.53
CA VAL A 554 0.38 -5.47 12.71
C VAL A 554 1.86 -5.62 13.05
N VAL A 555 2.23 -5.37 14.30
CA VAL A 555 3.61 -5.49 14.78
C VAL A 555 3.73 -6.67 15.74
N VAL A 556 4.75 -7.50 15.53
CA VAL A 556 5.08 -8.64 16.39
C VAL A 556 6.59 -8.75 16.53
N GLY A 557 7.10 -8.45 17.73
CA GLY A 557 8.53 -8.32 17.97
C GLY A 557 9.17 -7.31 17.00
N ASN A 558 10.18 -7.76 16.26
CA ASN A 558 10.91 -6.97 15.27
C ASN A 558 10.34 -7.08 13.84
N THR A 559 9.12 -7.63 13.70
CA THR A 559 8.44 -7.82 12.41
C THR A 559 7.23 -6.89 12.31
N THR A 560 7.15 -6.14 11.20
CA THR A 560 5.95 -5.38 10.81
C THR A 560 5.23 -6.11 9.69
N VAL A 561 3.91 -6.22 9.75
CA VAL A 561 3.08 -6.93 8.76
C VAL A 561 2.06 -5.96 8.16
N TYR A 562 2.10 -5.79 6.84
CA TYR A 562 1.06 -5.14 6.06
C TYR A 562 0.25 -6.21 5.32
N LEU A 563 -1.07 -6.22 5.50
CA LEU A 563 -1.96 -7.20 4.89
C LEU A 563 -2.55 -6.62 3.61
N LEU A 564 -2.17 -7.17 2.45
CA LEU A 564 -2.48 -6.60 1.13
C LEU A 564 -3.77 -7.18 0.53
N SER A 565 -4.59 -6.30 -0.04
CA SER A 565 -5.87 -6.63 -0.68
C SER A 565 -5.73 -7.31 -2.04
N SER A 566 -4.61 -7.08 -2.72
CA SER A 566 -4.29 -7.63 -4.03
C SER A 566 -2.86 -8.16 -4.04
N PRO A 567 -2.51 -9.04 -4.98
CA PRO A 567 -1.12 -9.46 -5.12
C PRO A 567 -0.27 -8.28 -5.56
N MET A 568 0.91 -8.14 -4.97
CA MET A 568 1.85 -7.09 -5.35
C MET A 568 2.54 -7.52 -6.66
N PRO A 569 2.45 -6.72 -7.75
CA PRO A 569 3.09 -7.07 -9.00
C PRO A 569 4.61 -6.98 -8.86
N THR A 570 5.33 -7.98 -9.39
CA THR A 570 6.78 -7.86 -9.56
C THR A 570 7.10 -6.82 -10.63
N PRO A 571 8.23 -6.08 -10.53
CA PRO A 571 8.53 -5.02 -11.46
C PRO A 571 8.62 -5.52 -12.92
N PRO A 572 7.98 -4.81 -13.87
CA PRO A 572 7.90 -5.26 -15.26
C PRO A 572 9.23 -5.11 -15.99
N ASN A 573 9.37 -5.78 -17.13
CA ASN A 573 10.51 -5.58 -18.03
C ASN A 573 10.52 -4.15 -18.60
N LEU A 574 11.70 -3.70 -19.05
CA LEU A 574 11.95 -2.34 -19.51
C LEU A 574 10.87 -1.79 -20.45
N ILE A 575 10.56 -2.50 -21.54
CA ILE A 575 9.62 -2.00 -22.55
C ILE A 575 8.21 -1.87 -21.95
N ASN A 576 7.75 -2.87 -21.20
CA ASN A 576 6.42 -2.85 -20.58
C ASN A 576 6.30 -1.74 -19.53
N ALA A 577 7.38 -1.42 -18.82
CA ALA A 577 7.40 -0.30 -17.88
C ALA A 577 7.26 1.05 -18.60
N LEU A 578 8.04 1.25 -19.67
CA LEU A 578 8.10 2.55 -20.36
C LEU A 578 6.87 2.81 -21.25
N VAL A 579 6.24 1.78 -21.83
CA VAL A 579 5.07 1.94 -22.71
C VAL A 579 3.81 2.35 -21.95
N GLN A 580 3.79 2.22 -20.62
CA GLN A 580 2.69 2.71 -19.78
C GLN A 580 2.59 4.25 -19.77
N ASP A 581 3.68 4.95 -20.10
CA ASP A 581 3.72 6.40 -20.22
C ASP A 581 3.82 6.84 -21.69
N LEU A 582 2.78 7.55 -22.17
CA LEU A 582 2.72 8.06 -23.54
C LEU A 582 3.82 9.08 -23.84
N ASP A 583 4.32 9.80 -22.82
CA ASP A 583 5.41 10.76 -22.96
C ASP A 583 6.76 10.08 -23.26
N LEU A 584 6.86 8.75 -23.07
CA LEU A 584 8.06 7.96 -23.37
C LEU A 584 7.98 7.21 -24.71
N SER A 585 6.88 7.37 -25.45
CA SER A 585 6.62 6.65 -26.72
C SER A 585 7.75 6.79 -27.74
N LEU A 586 8.30 8.00 -27.90
CA LEU A 586 9.38 8.26 -28.87
C LEU A 586 10.71 7.66 -28.43
N PHE A 587 10.97 7.55 -27.13
CA PHE A 587 12.16 6.87 -26.60
C PHE A 587 12.08 5.36 -26.88
N VAL A 588 10.92 4.74 -26.65
CA VAL A 588 10.69 3.33 -26.98
C VAL A 588 10.83 3.07 -28.48
N ALA A 589 10.25 3.93 -29.33
CA ALA A 589 10.41 3.84 -30.78
C ALA A 589 11.88 3.98 -31.21
N ALA A 590 12.63 4.89 -30.59
CA ALA A 590 14.06 5.08 -30.85
C ALA A 590 14.91 3.86 -30.44
N MET A 591 14.58 3.20 -29.33
CA MET A 591 15.21 1.93 -28.93
C MET A 591 14.97 0.83 -29.98
N GLY A 592 13.75 0.72 -30.49
CA GLY A 592 13.41 -0.22 -31.57
C GLY A 592 14.15 0.08 -32.87
N ALA A 593 14.09 1.33 -33.34
CA ALA A 593 14.72 1.77 -34.60
C ALA A 593 16.27 1.62 -34.58
N SER A 594 16.89 1.84 -33.42
CA SER A 594 18.34 1.64 -33.24
C SER A 594 18.75 0.17 -33.07
N GLY A 595 17.79 -0.74 -32.84
CA GLY A 595 18.07 -2.14 -32.53
C GLY A 595 18.68 -2.36 -31.15
N THR A 596 18.45 -1.44 -30.20
CA THR A 596 19.03 -1.50 -28.84
C THR A 596 18.06 -2.05 -27.79
N ALA A 597 16.76 -2.13 -28.10
CA ALA A 597 15.73 -2.64 -27.16
C ALA A 597 16.08 -4.02 -26.60
N ASP A 598 16.40 -4.98 -27.48
CA ASP A 598 16.73 -6.36 -27.09
C ASP A 598 18.04 -6.46 -26.30
N GLU A 599 19.02 -5.64 -26.65
CA GLU A 599 20.30 -5.59 -25.94
C GLU A 599 20.09 -5.08 -24.52
N ILE A 600 19.41 -3.95 -24.36
CA ILE A 600 19.29 -3.24 -23.08
C ILE A 600 18.39 -4.00 -22.10
N GLN A 601 17.30 -4.60 -22.56
CA GLN A 601 16.36 -5.30 -21.68
C GLN A 601 16.99 -6.50 -20.94
N HIS A 602 18.08 -7.07 -21.47
CA HIS A 602 18.81 -8.19 -20.87
C HIS A 602 20.05 -7.74 -20.08
N VAL A 603 20.33 -6.44 -19.98
CA VAL A 603 21.46 -5.96 -19.18
C VAL A 603 21.09 -6.02 -17.69
N ASN A 604 21.95 -6.69 -16.92
CA ASN A 604 21.79 -6.82 -15.48
C ASN A 604 22.02 -5.48 -14.77
N GLY A 605 21.09 -5.09 -13.89
CA GLY A 605 21.27 -3.97 -12.96
C GLY A 605 21.53 -2.62 -13.62
N ILE A 606 20.51 -2.02 -14.24
CA ILE A 606 20.65 -0.74 -14.96
C ILE A 606 19.83 0.40 -14.36
N THR A 607 20.23 1.63 -14.69
CA THR A 607 19.36 2.81 -14.56
C THR A 607 19.05 3.37 -15.93
N VAL A 608 17.78 3.54 -16.26
CA VAL A 608 17.35 4.14 -17.53
C VAL A 608 16.95 5.59 -17.29
N LEU A 609 17.63 6.52 -17.95
CA LEU A 609 17.26 7.93 -17.96
C LEU A 609 16.38 8.17 -19.19
N ALA A 610 15.07 8.09 -19.04
CA ALA A 610 14.13 8.08 -20.16
C ALA A 610 13.71 9.52 -20.54
N PRO A 611 14.14 10.07 -21.70
CA PRO A 611 13.70 11.37 -22.17
C PRO A 611 12.27 11.35 -22.71
N VAL A 612 11.50 12.38 -22.35
CA VAL A 612 10.14 12.61 -22.88
C VAL A 612 10.14 12.97 -24.38
N VAL A 613 8.99 12.85 -25.06
CA VAL A 613 8.82 13.17 -26.49
C VAL A 613 9.38 14.55 -26.84
N SER A 614 9.10 15.57 -26.03
CA SER A 614 9.54 16.94 -26.31
C SER A 614 11.07 17.07 -26.42
N SER A 615 11.82 16.26 -25.68
CA SER A 615 13.28 16.24 -25.70
C SER A 615 13.87 15.76 -27.02
N PHE A 616 13.16 14.89 -27.75
CA PHE A 616 13.56 14.49 -29.10
C PHE A 616 13.14 15.53 -30.13
N THR A 617 11.92 16.08 -30.01
CA THR A 617 11.44 17.09 -30.97
C THR A 617 12.29 18.37 -30.94
N SER A 618 12.86 18.72 -29.77
CA SER A 618 13.78 19.86 -29.65
C SER A 618 15.12 19.68 -30.39
N LEU A 619 15.46 18.45 -30.81
CA LEU A 619 16.65 18.20 -31.64
C LEU A 619 16.42 18.57 -33.12
N ASP A 620 15.17 18.73 -33.55
CA ASP A 620 14.80 19.24 -34.87
C ASP A 620 15.49 18.52 -36.07
N LEU A 621 16.37 19.19 -36.84
CA LEU A 621 17.07 18.53 -37.96
C LEU A 621 17.99 17.39 -37.50
N VAL A 622 18.52 17.47 -36.27
CA VAL A 622 19.32 16.39 -35.69
C VAL A 622 18.44 15.15 -35.50
N TRP A 623 17.22 15.31 -35.00
CA TRP A 623 16.26 14.21 -34.90
C TRP A 623 15.87 13.67 -36.28
N SER A 624 15.67 14.57 -37.24
CA SER A 624 15.36 14.20 -38.63
C SER A 624 16.45 13.31 -39.25
N TYR A 625 17.73 13.57 -38.91
CA TYR A 625 18.85 12.70 -39.26
C TYR A 625 18.83 11.38 -38.47
N LEU A 626 18.74 11.43 -37.14
CA LEU A 626 18.82 10.26 -36.27
C LEU A 626 17.68 9.25 -36.53
N SER A 627 16.54 9.73 -37.01
CA SER A 627 15.36 8.92 -37.35
C SER A 627 15.30 8.48 -38.81
N LEU A 628 16.35 8.69 -39.62
CA LEU A 628 16.38 8.28 -41.02
C LEU A 628 16.24 6.74 -41.17
N PRO A 629 15.18 6.24 -41.83
CA PRO A 629 15.00 4.82 -42.02
C PRO A 629 16.04 4.26 -42.99
N GLY A 630 16.69 3.17 -42.61
CA GLY A 630 17.65 2.44 -43.45
C GLY A 630 19.06 3.06 -43.57
N ASP A 631 19.32 4.22 -42.96
CA ASP A 631 20.66 4.81 -42.93
C ASP A 631 21.49 4.20 -41.78
N SER A 632 22.61 3.55 -42.13
CA SER A 632 23.47 2.85 -41.16
C SER A 632 24.18 3.78 -40.19
N ASP A 633 24.58 4.98 -40.62
CA ASP A 633 25.24 5.96 -39.76
C ASP A 633 24.25 6.51 -38.75
N ALA A 634 23.05 6.89 -39.23
CA ALA A 634 21.97 7.39 -38.39
C ALA A 634 21.58 6.35 -37.33
N ARG A 635 21.41 5.08 -37.73
CA ARG A 635 21.11 3.98 -36.80
C ARG A 635 22.21 3.81 -35.74
N THR A 636 23.48 3.92 -36.14
CA THR A 636 24.62 3.78 -35.24
C THR A 636 24.70 4.94 -34.24
N ASP A 637 24.47 6.17 -34.71
CA ASP A 637 24.45 7.35 -33.84
C ASP A 637 23.24 7.36 -32.90
N LEU A 638 22.08 6.93 -33.38
CA LEU A 638 20.90 6.74 -32.53
C LEU A 638 21.18 5.67 -31.46
N SER A 639 21.83 4.56 -31.81
CA SER A 639 22.25 3.53 -30.85
C SER A 639 23.17 4.09 -29.75
N ARG A 640 24.17 4.91 -30.10
CA ARG A 640 25.05 5.59 -29.13
C ARG A 640 24.29 6.56 -28.24
N LEU A 641 23.37 7.34 -28.83
CA LEU A 641 22.50 8.26 -28.08
C LEU A 641 21.65 7.51 -27.06
N ILE A 642 20.97 6.43 -27.45
CA ILE A 642 20.18 5.61 -26.52
C ILE A 642 21.07 5.01 -25.42
N LYS A 643 22.20 4.38 -25.78
CA LYS A 643 23.11 3.78 -24.78
C LYS A 643 23.70 4.79 -23.81
N SER A 644 23.76 6.07 -24.15
CA SER A 644 24.22 7.13 -23.25
C SER A 644 23.25 7.45 -22.11
N HIS A 645 21.99 7.02 -22.25
CA HIS A 645 20.92 7.16 -21.26
C HIS A 645 20.79 5.94 -20.34
N ILE A 646 21.57 4.87 -20.57
CA ILE A 646 21.51 3.64 -19.77
C ILE A 646 22.75 3.56 -18.89
N LEU A 647 22.60 3.69 -17.58
CA LEU A 647 23.70 3.61 -16.60
C LEU A 647 23.92 2.17 -16.17
N LYS A 648 25.19 1.78 -15.99
CA LYS A 648 25.63 0.40 -15.67
C LYS A 648 25.35 -0.07 -14.23
N LYS A 649 24.52 0.66 -13.48
CA LYS A 649 24.13 0.34 -12.10
C LYS A 649 22.70 0.79 -11.84
N PRO A 650 21.89 0.06 -11.06
CA PRO A 650 20.61 0.56 -10.58
C PRO A 650 20.85 1.60 -9.48
N ILE A 651 20.25 2.78 -9.62
CA ILE A 651 20.40 3.93 -8.73
C ILE A 651 19.01 4.44 -8.40
N TYR A 652 18.57 4.21 -7.18
CA TYR A 652 17.29 4.75 -6.69
C TYR A 652 17.45 6.18 -6.22
N SER A 653 16.36 6.94 -6.21
CA SER A 653 16.40 8.38 -5.90
C SER A 653 16.96 8.66 -4.52
N ASP A 654 16.74 7.78 -3.54
CA ASP A 654 17.21 7.94 -2.17
C ASP A 654 18.71 7.66 -1.97
N GLU A 655 19.36 6.99 -2.94
CA GLU A 655 20.82 6.80 -2.98
C GLU A 655 21.57 8.01 -3.56
N ILE A 656 20.87 8.94 -4.22
CA ILE A 656 21.50 10.10 -4.85
C ILE A 656 21.88 11.12 -3.76
N PRO A 657 23.10 11.67 -3.73
CA PRO A 657 23.52 12.62 -2.69
C PRO A 657 22.68 13.91 -2.74
N MET A 658 22.30 14.41 -1.56
CA MET A 658 21.63 15.70 -1.41
C MET A 658 22.67 16.81 -1.33
N HIS A 659 22.59 17.78 -2.22
CA HIS A 659 23.34 19.02 -2.09
C HIS A 659 22.82 19.83 -0.90
N THR A 660 23.75 20.20 -0.03
CA THR A 660 23.53 21.04 1.15
C THR A 660 24.50 22.22 1.10
N ASP A 661 24.31 23.22 1.96
CA ASP A 661 25.25 24.34 2.06
C ASP A 661 26.70 23.88 2.35
N SER A 662 26.84 22.69 2.95
CA SER A 662 28.12 22.07 3.34
C SER A 662 28.65 20.99 2.39
N SER A 663 27.84 20.46 1.47
CA SER A 663 28.23 19.35 0.58
C SER A 663 27.58 19.48 -0.78
N ALA A 664 28.40 19.42 -1.83
CA ALA A 664 27.97 19.41 -3.24
C ALA A 664 28.41 18.10 -3.93
N GLU A 665 28.33 16.99 -3.20
CA GLU A 665 28.71 15.68 -3.72
C GLU A 665 27.78 15.25 -4.86
N THR A 666 28.36 14.70 -5.93
CA THR A 666 27.63 14.21 -7.11
C THR A 666 27.97 12.75 -7.34
N LEU A 667 26.94 11.90 -7.40
CA LEU A 667 27.10 10.48 -7.73
C LEU A 667 27.39 10.35 -9.22
N THR A 668 28.56 9.82 -9.59
CA THR A 668 28.97 9.69 -10.99
C THR A 668 28.97 8.23 -11.41
N VAL A 669 28.23 7.90 -12.47
CA VAL A 669 28.11 6.54 -13.00
C VAL A 669 28.33 6.53 -14.52
N GLU A 670 28.96 5.47 -15.01
CA GLU A 670 29.21 5.28 -16.43
C GLU A 670 27.97 4.70 -17.14
N SER A 671 27.66 5.24 -18.32
CA SER A 671 26.63 4.70 -19.21
C SER A 671 27.14 3.52 -20.05
N LEU A 672 26.24 2.79 -20.70
CA LEU A 672 26.59 1.74 -21.68
C LEU A 672 27.38 2.30 -22.87
N ASN A 673 27.22 3.59 -23.18
CA ASN A 673 27.99 4.28 -24.21
C ASN A 673 29.38 4.79 -23.72
N GLY A 674 29.71 4.59 -22.44
CA GLY A 674 31.00 4.95 -21.85
C GLY A 674 31.12 6.39 -21.35
N ASN A 675 30.14 7.26 -21.64
CA ASN A 675 30.10 8.59 -21.03
C ASN A 675 29.71 8.51 -19.55
N LYS A 676 30.33 9.36 -18.73
CA LYS A 676 30.03 9.51 -17.30
C LYS A 676 28.86 10.46 -17.10
N VAL A 677 27.95 10.10 -16.22
CA VAL A 677 26.76 10.87 -15.89
C VAL A 677 26.75 11.12 -14.38
N GLY A 678 26.67 12.38 -13.98
CA GLY A 678 26.56 12.81 -12.60
C GLY A 678 25.10 12.97 -12.17
N MET A 679 24.76 12.61 -10.93
CA MET A 679 23.42 12.78 -10.35
C MET A 679 23.53 13.42 -8.96
N TYR A 680 22.64 14.37 -8.68
CA TYR A 680 22.54 15.02 -7.37
C TYR A 680 21.09 15.41 -7.08
N ARG A 681 20.76 15.59 -5.79
CA ARG A 681 19.45 16.07 -5.33
C ARG A 681 19.54 17.45 -4.74
N THR A 682 18.45 18.18 -4.81
CA THR A 682 18.20 19.44 -4.09
C THR A 682 16.78 19.38 -3.50
N PRO A 683 16.39 20.33 -2.63
CA PRO A 683 14.99 20.46 -2.22
C PRO A 683 14.00 20.65 -3.38
N HIS A 684 14.47 21.02 -4.58
CA HIS A 684 13.66 21.25 -5.77
C HIS A 684 13.57 20.05 -6.73
N GLY A 685 14.23 18.94 -6.40
CA GLY A 685 14.20 17.70 -7.17
C GLY A 685 15.59 17.12 -7.46
N VAL A 686 15.60 16.13 -8.34
CA VAL A 686 16.80 15.39 -8.76
C VAL A 686 17.29 15.89 -10.11
N PHE A 687 18.61 16.02 -10.24
CA PHE A 687 19.27 16.57 -11.41
C PHE A 687 20.38 15.64 -11.92
N VAL A 688 20.55 15.63 -13.24
CA VAL A 688 21.50 14.81 -13.99
C VAL A 688 22.46 15.71 -14.77
N ILE A 689 23.74 15.34 -14.88
CA ILE A 689 24.79 16.12 -15.53
C ILE A 689 25.55 15.22 -16.50
N ALA A 690 25.58 15.60 -17.79
CA ALA A 690 26.15 14.78 -18.86
C ALA A 690 27.64 15.05 -19.14
N ASP A 691 28.20 16.18 -18.68
CA ASP A 691 29.59 16.57 -18.93
C ASP A 691 30.27 17.16 -17.68
N GLN A 692 31.36 16.53 -17.24
CA GLN A 692 32.15 16.96 -16.08
C GLN A 692 33.38 17.80 -16.45
N ALA A 693 33.75 17.92 -17.74
CA ALA A 693 34.94 18.66 -18.13
C ALA A 693 34.84 20.17 -17.82
N ASN A 694 33.62 20.71 -17.72
CA ASN A 694 33.36 22.15 -17.55
C ASN A 694 33.00 22.60 -16.11
N MET A 695 33.00 21.70 -15.12
CA MET A 695 32.66 22.08 -13.73
C MET A 695 33.74 22.90 -13.03
N GLN A 696 35.02 22.71 -13.36
CA GLN A 696 36.11 23.42 -12.67
C GLN A 696 36.20 24.91 -13.03
N HIS A 697 35.59 25.37 -14.13
CA HIS A 697 35.60 26.78 -14.54
C HIS A 697 34.37 27.58 -14.07
N SER A 698 33.24 26.91 -13.87
CA SER A 698 31.96 27.59 -13.57
C SER A 698 31.79 27.98 -12.10
N GLN A 699 32.65 27.50 -11.19
CA GLN A 699 32.62 27.91 -9.77
C GLN A 699 33.17 29.33 -9.50
N ARG A 700 33.75 30.02 -10.50
CA ARG A 700 34.34 31.36 -10.31
C ARG A 700 33.48 32.56 -10.73
N HIS A 701 32.35 32.37 -11.41
CA HIS A 701 31.51 33.48 -11.85
C HIS A 701 30.04 33.29 -11.48
N LYS A 702 29.71 33.60 -10.21
CA LYS A 702 28.36 34.03 -9.83
C LYS A 702 28.44 35.42 -9.20
N ALA A 703 28.30 36.44 -10.03
CA ALA A 703 27.77 37.75 -9.62
C ALA A 703 27.31 38.53 -10.86
N GLN A 704 26.07 39.02 -10.77
CA GLN A 704 25.48 40.15 -11.51
C GLN A 704 24.86 39.93 -12.91
N GLN A 705 23.53 39.78 -12.86
CA GLN A 705 22.52 40.65 -13.48
C GLN A 705 22.28 40.66 -15.00
N HIS A 706 20.96 40.73 -15.28
CA HIS A 706 20.23 41.13 -16.49
C HIS A 706 19.95 40.08 -17.57
N GLY A 707 18.65 39.82 -17.74
CA GLY A 707 18.07 39.38 -19.02
C GLY A 707 17.32 38.05 -18.99
N GLU A 708 16.16 38.00 -18.33
CA GLU A 708 15.10 37.09 -18.75
C GLU A 708 14.75 37.44 -20.21
N VAL A 709 14.94 36.49 -21.15
CA VAL A 709 14.20 36.32 -22.44
C VAL A 709 14.85 35.25 -23.36
N HIS A 710 16.09 34.77 -23.14
CA HIS A 710 16.71 33.76 -24.01
C HIS A 710 16.59 32.28 -23.55
N ALA A 711 15.62 31.97 -22.70
CA ALA A 711 15.64 30.73 -21.90
C ALA A 711 15.01 29.47 -22.55
N ARG A 712 14.73 29.43 -23.87
CA ARG A 712 14.04 28.27 -24.49
C ARG A 712 14.76 27.52 -25.62
N LEU A 713 15.92 28.00 -26.07
CA LEU A 713 16.84 27.22 -26.91
C LEU A 713 18.25 27.05 -26.32
N ALA A 714 18.58 27.73 -25.21
CA ALA A 714 19.87 27.60 -24.54
C ALA A 714 20.00 26.37 -23.60
N SER A 715 18.99 25.50 -23.55
CA SER A 715 18.79 24.57 -22.42
C SER A 715 19.41 23.18 -22.57
N VAL A 716 20.32 22.96 -23.52
CA VAL A 716 21.10 21.70 -23.57
C VAL A 716 22.59 21.92 -23.32
N ALA A 717 23.11 23.13 -23.57
CA ALA A 717 24.53 23.44 -23.43
C ALA A 717 24.88 24.35 -22.22
N ASP A 718 24.04 25.32 -21.81
CA ASP A 718 24.48 26.39 -20.88
C ASP A 718 24.09 26.20 -19.40
N THR A 719 23.12 25.35 -19.05
CA THR A 719 22.83 25.02 -17.63
C THR A 719 23.48 23.72 -17.14
N GLY A 720 24.05 22.92 -18.04
CA GLY A 720 24.79 21.67 -17.76
C GLY A 720 24.02 20.56 -17.03
N SER A 721 22.79 20.81 -16.56
CA SER A 721 22.01 19.89 -15.73
C SER A 721 20.57 19.72 -16.22
N LEU A 722 20.10 18.47 -16.24
CA LEU A 722 18.77 18.03 -16.66
C LEU A 722 17.96 17.62 -15.43
N LYS A 723 16.70 18.06 -15.32
CA LYS A 723 15.83 17.73 -14.18
C LYS A 723 15.04 16.45 -14.46
N LEU A 724 14.94 15.57 -13.45
CA LEU A 724 14.04 14.43 -13.50
C LEU A 724 12.60 14.87 -13.18
N SER A 725 11.63 14.49 -14.01
CA SER A 725 10.20 14.76 -13.78
C SER A 725 9.55 13.68 -12.91
N GLU A 726 9.96 12.42 -13.12
CA GLU A 726 9.52 11.27 -12.35
C GLU A 726 10.72 10.40 -11.97
N THR A 727 10.71 9.88 -10.75
CA THR A 727 11.78 9.01 -10.24
C THR A 727 11.23 7.67 -9.76
N ASP A 728 12.11 6.68 -9.83
CA ASP A 728 11.87 5.33 -9.29
C ASP A 728 10.74 4.58 -10.00
N VAL A 729 10.72 4.64 -11.34
CA VAL A 729 9.91 3.72 -12.16
C VAL A 729 10.58 2.36 -12.11
N LEU A 730 9.99 1.42 -11.37
CA LEU A 730 10.62 0.13 -11.06
C LEU A 730 10.68 -0.77 -12.29
N LEU A 731 11.85 -1.36 -12.55
CA LEU A 731 12.09 -2.31 -13.64
C LEU A 731 12.56 -3.65 -13.08
N ARG A 732 12.29 -4.74 -13.78
CA ARG A 732 12.85 -6.05 -13.45
C ARG A 732 14.37 -5.96 -13.32
N THR A 733 15.07 -5.44 -14.32
CA THR A 733 16.54 -5.36 -14.28
C THR A 733 17.09 -4.09 -13.61
N GLY A 734 16.26 -3.25 -12.98
CA GLY A 734 16.74 -2.04 -12.32
C GLY A 734 15.68 -0.96 -12.14
N VAL A 735 15.96 0.26 -12.59
CA VAL A 735 15.08 1.43 -12.36
C VAL A 735 15.12 2.40 -13.53
N ALA A 736 14.01 3.06 -13.80
CA ALA A 736 13.92 4.18 -14.74
C ALA A 736 13.65 5.50 -13.99
N HIS A 737 14.24 6.58 -14.50
CA HIS A 737 13.90 7.95 -14.13
C HIS A 737 13.59 8.73 -15.39
N VAL A 738 12.51 9.49 -15.37
CA VAL A 738 12.05 10.27 -16.52
C VAL A 738 12.74 11.63 -16.53
N LEU A 739 13.37 11.98 -17.64
CA LEU A 739 13.92 13.32 -17.88
C LEU A 739 12.81 14.22 -18.39
N GLY A 740 12.42 15.23 -17.60
CA GLY A 740 11.30 16.11 -17.94
C GLY A 740 11.58 17.08 -19.09
N GLN A 741 12.85 17.31 -19.41
CA GLN A 741 13.29 18.13 -20.53
C GLN A 741 14.73 17.81 -20.93
N GLY A 742 15.03 17.97 -22.21
CA GLY A 742 16.35 17.70 -22.77
C GLY A 742 16.72 16.21 -22.75
N LEU A 743 17.89 15.91 -23.31
CA LEU A 743 18.45 14.56 -23.36
C LEU A 743 19.98 14.63 -23.33
N ILE A 744 20.62 13.49 -23.10
CA ILE A 744 22.07 13.36 -23.10
C ILE A 744 22.53 13.09 -24.55
N LEU A 745 23.18 14.09 -25.17
CA LEU A 745 23.86 13.91 -26.45
C LEU A 745 25.33 13.57 -26.19
N PRO A 746 25.78 12.32 -26.40
CA PRO A 746 27.12 11.94 -26.02
C PRO A 746 28.18 12.48 -27.02
N PRO A 747 29.42 12.73 -26.57
CA PRO A 747 30.45 13.36 -27.41
C PRO A 747 30.89 12.51 -28.60
N ASN A 748 30.64 11.19 -28.56
CA ASN A 748 30.92 10.26 -29.66
C ASN A 748 29.82 10.20 -30.73
N VAL A 749 28.71 10.94 -30.56
CA VAL A 749 27.72 11.19 -31.61
C VAL A 749 28.09 12.49 -32.30
N ASP A 750 28.73 12.37 -33.46
CA ASP A 750 29.21 13.53 -34.20
C ASP A 750 28.18 14.02 -35.22
N ILE A 751 27.52 15.14 -34.93
CA ILE A 751 26.57 15.77 -35.84
C ILE A 751 27.34 16.69 -36.80
N THR A 752 27.32 16.35 -38.08
CA THR A 752 28.02 17.08 -39.16
C THR A 752 27.02 17.66 -40.15
N SER A 753 27.41 18.71 -40.88
CA SER A 753 26.54 19.32 -41.90
C SER A 753 26.06 18.31 -42.96
N PRO A 754 26.89 17.37 -43.47
CA PRO A 754 26.41 16.29 -44.33
C PRO A 754 25.30 15.42 -43.72
N LYS A 755 25.37 15.11 -42.42
CA LYS A 755 24.33 14.34 -41.72
C LYS A 755 23.02 15.10 -41.62
N LEU A 756 23.09 16.40 -41.31
CA LEU A 756 21.90 17.27 -41.28
C LEU A 756 21.27 17.41 -42.67
N LEU A 757 22.08 17.59 -43.73
CA LEU A 757 21.61 17.61 -45.12
C LEU A 757 20.90 16.30 -45.52
N ARG A 758 21.42 15.15 -45.07
CA ARG A 758 20.74 13.85 -45.23
C ARG A 758 19.40 13.83 -44.50
N GLY A 759 19.35 14.32 -43.26
CA GLY A 759 18.13 14.37 -42.43
C GLY A 759 16.99 15.18 -43.07
N MET A 760 17.31 16.28 -43.74
CA MET A 760 16.34 17.07 -44.52
C MET A 760 16.08 16.52 -45.93
N LYS A 761 16.78 15.45 -46.35
CA LYS A 761 16.72 14.89 -47.72
C LYS A 761 17.03 15.94 -48.80
N ALA A 762 18.02 16.80 -48.54
CA ALA A 762 18.41 17.88 -49.47
C ALA A 762 19.35 17.37 -50.57
N HIS A 763 18.86 16.44 -51.39
CA HIS A 763 19.64 15.80 -52.45
C HIS A 763 20.05 16.80 -53.52
N ILE A 764 19.15 17.73 -53.89
CA ILE A 764 19.44 18.70 -54.94
C ILE A 764 20.53 19.66 -54.49
N PHE A 765 20.42 20.21 -53.28
CA PHE A 765 21.42 21.13 -52.76
C PHE A 765 22.80 20.46 -52.61
N ALA A 766 22.84 19.22 -52.10
CA ALA A 766 24.08 18.45 -52.01
C ALA A 766 24.73 18.22 -53.39
N ASN A 767 23.93 17.85 -54.41
CA ASN A 767 24.42 17.67 -55.78
C ASN A 767 24.93 18.99 -56.40
N LEU A 768 24.27 20.12 -56.11
CA LEU A 768 24.73 21.43 -56.55
C LEU A 768 26.06 21.83 -55.89
N LEU A 769 26.24 21.54 -54.59
CA LEU A 769 27.53 21.73 -53.92
C LEU A 769 28.64 20.90 -54.57
N GLU A 770 28.35 19.66 -54.96
CA GLU A 770 29.30 18.81 -55.69
C GLU A 770 29.62 19.39 -57.08
N ARG A 771 28.59 19.74 -57.86
CA ARG A 771 28.73 20.30 -59.21
C ARG A 771 29.57 21.58 -59.24
N PHE A 772 29.42 22.44 -58.24
CA PHE A 772 30.17 23.70 -58.13
C PHE A 772 31.46 23.59 -57.32
N ASN A 773 31.89 22.37 -56.96
CA ASN A 773 33.11 22.11 -56.18
C ASN A 773 33.13 22.88 -54.83
N LEU A 774 31.96 22.97 -54.19
CA LEU A 774 31.71 23.64 -52.91
C LEU A 774 31.57 22.65 -51.74
N THR A 775 31.80 21.35 -51.92
CA THR A 775 31.65 20.32 -50.86
C THR A 775 32.53 20.57 -49.64
N TYR A 776 33.62 21.33 -49.76
CA TYR A 776 34.48 21.71 -48.64
C TYR A 776 33.76 22.54 -47.57
N VAL A 777 32.62 23.18 -47.89
CA VAL A 777 31.84 23.94 -46.89
C VAL A 777 31.14 23.02 -45.90
N LEU A 778 31.07 21.72 -46.20
CA LEU A 778 30.50 20.69 -45.33
C LEU A 778 31.54 20.05 -44.40
N GLU A 779 32.84 20.31 -44.62
CA GLU A 779 33.95 19.75 -43.86
C GLU A 779 34.41 20.72 -42.76
N ASP A 780 35.13 20.22 -41.75
CA ASP A 780 35.80 21.09 -40.77
C ASP A 780 37.02 21.76 -41.45
N PRO A 781 37.03 23.10 -41.59
CA PRO A 781 38.14 23.81 -42.24
C PRO A 781 39.49 23.55 -41.57
N ARG A 782 39.48 23.27 -40.26
CA ARG A 782 40.67 23.07 -39.41
C ARG A 782 41.33 21.71 -39.64
N THR A 783 40.60 20.71 -40.12
CA THR A 783 41.12 19.34 -40.35
C THR A 783 41.52 19.08 -41.81
N SER A 784 41.25 20.02 -42.72
CA SER A 784 41.52 19.83 -44.16
C SER A 784 43.03 19.88 -44.49
N SER A 785 43.51 18.93 -45.31
CA SER A 785 44.93 18.80 -45.65
C SER A 785 45.51 20.06 -46.33
N SER A 786 46.79 20.32 -46.09
CA SER A 786 47.55 21.49 -46.60
C SER A 786 47.51 21.68 -48.13
N ARG A 787 47.18 20.63 -48.90
CA ARG A 787 46.97 20.69 -50.35
C ARG A 787 45.66 21.40 -50.75
N ARG A 788 44.58 21.24 -49.97
CA ARG A 788 43.30 21.94 -50.17
C ARG A 788 43.38 23.41 -49.73
N ARG A 789 44.16 23.70 -48.67
CA ARG A 789 44.46 25.09 -48.25
C ARG A 789 45.13 25.91 -49.36
N ARG A 790 45.94 25.27 -50.22
CA ARG A 790 46.57 25.91 -51.41
C ARG A 790 45.59 26.14 -52.57
N LEU A 791 44.69 25.20 -52.85
CA LEU A 791 43.65 25.37 -53.86
C LEU A 791 42.67 26.48 -53.48
N ARG A 792 42.30 26.54 -52.20
CA ARG A 792 41.46 27.58 -51.61
C ARG A 792 42.10 28.97 -51.76
N LYS A 793 43.39 29.10 -51.46
CA LYS A 793 44.19 30.31 -51.69
C LYS A 793 44.26 30.76 -53.17
N GLN A 794 44.15 29.85 -54.13
CA GLN A 794 44.16 30.18 -55.57
C GLN A 794 42.79 30.64 -56.09
N LEU A 795 41.69 30.21 -55.47
CA LEU A 795 40.33 30.61 -55.84
C LEU A 795 39.89 31.91 -55.14
N THR A 796 40.44 32.23 -53.96
CA THR A 796 40.06 33.41 -53.15
C THR A 796 40.90 34.67 -53.40
N ALA A 797 41.87 34.64 -54.31
CA ALA A 797 42.75 35.78 -54.63
C ALA A 797 42.05 37.00 -55.28
N ARG A 798 40.71 37.06 -55.30
CA ARG A 798 39.91 38.13 -55.92
C ARG A 798 38.97 38.93 -55.01
N SER A 799 38.78 38.62 -53.72
CA SER A 799 37.82 39.37 -52.86
C SER A 799 38.47 39.91 -51.58
N SER A 800 38.17 41.14 -51.17
CA SER A 800 38.94 41.92 -50.18
C SER A 800 38.32 42.12 -48.79
N ASP A 801 37.22 41.47 -48.41
CA ASP A 801 36.48 41.89 -47.20
C ASP A 801 36.47 40.90 -46.01
N ILE A 802 37.03 39.68 -46.13
CA ILE A 802 37.17 38.72 -44.99
C ILE A 802 38.54 38.02 -45.05
N PRO A 803 39.44 38.19 -44.06
CA PRO A 803 40.70 37.44 -44.01
C PRO A 803 40.45 35.93 -43.90
N ASP A 804 40.92 35.16 -44.89
CA ASP A 804 40.73 33.70 -45.04
C ASP A 804 41.28 32.85 -43.86
N ASN A 805 42.04 33.46 -42.94
CA ASN A 805 42.58 32.81 -41.74
C ASN A 805 41.59 32.72 -40.56
N ASP A 806 40.45 33.42 -40.61
CA ASP A 806 39.54 33.53 -39.45
C ASP A 806 38.26 32.68 -39.60
N VAL A 807 38.03 32.04 -40.76
CA VAL A 807 36.83 31.20 -40.98
C VAL A 807 37.01 29.84 -40.30
N VAL A 808 36.23 29.61 -39.24
CA VAL A 808 36.25 28.40 -38.42
C VAL A 808 35.13 27.41 -38.79
N GLY A 809 34.23 27.79 -39.70
CA GLY A 809 33.05 27.01 -40.05
C GLY A 809 32.15 27.64 -41.12
N TYR A 810 31.06 26.96 -41.47
CA TYR A 810 30.05 27.45 -42.42
C TYR A 810 28.65 27.07 -41.96
N SER A 811 27.76 28.06 -41.86
CA SER A 811 26.34 27.83 -41.74
C SER A 811 25.67 27.83 -43.11
N ILE A 812 24.67 27.00 -43.31
CA ILE A 812 24.10 26.68 -44.62
C ILE A 812 22.59 26.88 -44.55
N LEU A 813 22.07 27.72 -45.44
CA LEU A 813 20.65 27.94 -45.63
C LEU A 813 20.19 27.05 -46.78
N VAL A 814 19.34 26.07 -46.54
CA VAL A 814 19.05 25.02 -47.51
C VAL A 814 17.59 25.09 -47.91
N PRO A 815 17.27 25.54 -49.13
CA PRO A 815 15.92 25.42 -49.66
C PRO A 815 15.54 23.95 -49.82
N SER A 816 14.29 23.61 -49.54
CA SER A 816 13.79 22.25 -49.76
C SER A 816 13.98 21.80 -51.21
N ASP A 817 14.12 20.49 -51.44
CA ASP A 817 14.19 19.93 -52.80
C ASP A 817 12.95 20.33 -53.65
N LYS A 818 11.78 20.52 -53.02
CA LYS A 818 10.59 21.04 -53.69
C LYS A 818 10.83 22.48 -54.19
N ALA A 819 11.35 23.37 -53.34
CA ALA A 819 11.67 24.74 -53.73
C ALA A 819 12.71 24.79 -54.87
N TRP A 820 13.68 23.87 -54.86
CA TRP A 820 14.62 23.72 -55.98
C TRP A 820 13.97 23.22 -57.26
N ARG A 821 13.05 22.25 -57.20
CA ARG A 821 12.29 21.78 -58.38
C ARG A 821 11.37 22.85 -58.95
N GLU A 822 10.91 23.82 -58.15
CA GLU A 822 10.12 24.95 -58.65
C GLU A 822 10.99 26.06 -59.25
N ASN A 823 12.31 26.05 -58.99
CA ASN A 823 13.24 27.01 -59.56
C ASN A 823 13.43 26.78 -61.07
N ALA A 824 13.04 27.77 -61.89
CA ALA A 824 13.07 27.68 -63.35
C ALA A 824 14.48 27.41 -63.93
N ALA A 825 15.54 27.95 -63.31
CA ALA A 825 16.92 27.71 -63.75
C ALA A 825 17.36 26.27 -63.46
N TYR A 826 17.03 25.76 -62.27
CA TYR A 826 17.34 24.37 -61.92
C TYR A 826 16.58 23.37 -62.78
N ARG A 827 15.28 23.60 -63.04
CA ARG A 827 14.47 22.77 -63.95
C ARG A 827 15.08 22.68 -65.35
N GLU A 828 15.51 23.82 -65.89
CA GLU A 828 16.12 23.84 -67.22
C GLU A 828 17.48 23.13 -67.23
N LEU A 829 18.28 23.26 -66.17
CA LEU A 829 19.53 22.52 -66.04
C LEU A 829 19.29 21.00 -65.96
N ALA A 830 18.36 20.56 -65.10
CA ALA A 830 18.01 19.15 -64.95
C ALA A 830 17.45 18.55 -66.27
N ARG A 831 16.61 19.30 -66.99
CA ARG A 831 16.11 18.92 -68.31
C ARG A 831 17.23 18.71 -69.32
N ARG A 832 18.27 19.55 -69.30
CA ARG A 832 19.44 19.43 -70.19
C ARG A 832 20.33 18.24 -69.85
N ASP A 833 20.44 17.88 -68.57
CA ASP A 833 21.30 16.78 -68.14
C ASP A 833 20.66 15.39 -68.35
N HIS A 834 19.32 15.26 -68.27
CA HIS A 834 18.65 13.96 -68.24
C HIS A 834 18.04 13.46 -69.56
N GLU A 835 18.06 14.22 -70.66
CA GLU A 835 17.44 13.85 -71.96
C GLU A 835 15.97 13.34 -71.86
N GLU A 836 15.24 13.56 -70.76
CA GLU A 836 13.87 13.07 -70.62
C GLU A 836 12.89 13.97 -71.40
N LEU A 837 12.39 13.43 -72.52
CA LEU A 837 11.17 13.88 -73.17
C LEU A 837 9.98 13.59 -72.25
N SER A 838 9.49 14.59 -71.53
CA SER A 838 8.06 14.65 -71.24
C SER A 838 7.44 15.87 -71.90
N SER A 839 6.57 15.58 -72.85
CA SER A 839 5.73 16.50 -73.58
C SER A 839 4.54 16.90 -72.72
N ALA A 840 4.67 18.00 -71.98
CA ALA A 840 3.53 18.78 -71.53
C ALA A 840 4.00 20.21 -71.23
N GLU A 841 3.67 21.10 -72.16
CA GLU A 841 3.55 22.57 -72.03
C GLU A 841 4.24 23.22 -70.81
N ASP A 842 5.47 23.68 -71.00
CA ASP A 842 6.08 24.72 -70.16
C ASP A 842 6.82 25.71 -71.08
N ASP A 843 6.07 26.29 -72.03
CA ASP A 843 6.59 27.28 -72.99
C ASP A 843 6.97 28.63 -72.33
N GLU A 844 6.78 28.76 -71.01
CA GLU A 844 7.10 29.95 -70.21
C GLU A 844 8.39 29.88 -69.37
N ASN A 845 9.25 28.86 -69.52
CA ASN A 845 10.53 28.87 -68.77
C ASN A 845 11.47 29.98 -69.30
N PRO A 846 11.80 31.02 -68.51
CA PRO A 846 12.62 32.15 -68.95
C PRO A 846 14.07 31.77 -69.30
N TRP A 847 14.54 30.59 -68.88
CA TRP A 847 15.89 30.11 -69.14
C TRP A 847 16.01 29.22 -70.39
N ARG A 848 14.94 29.00 -71.14
CA ARG A 848 14.95 28.07 -72.29
C ARG A 848 15.99 28.45 -73.36
N ASN A 849 16.19 29.75 -73.58
CA ASN A 849 17.11 30.28 -74.58
C ASN A 849 18.49 30.67 -74.02
N SER A 850 18.74 30.53 -72.71
CA SER A 850 20.05 30.87 -72.12
C SER A 850 21.09 29.79 -72.39
N THR A 851 22.38 30.14 -72.41
CA THR A 851 23.43 29.12 -72.56
C THR A 851 23.54 28.27 -71.30
N THR A 852 24.09 27.05 -71.41
CA THR A 852 24.34 26.20 -70.23
C THR A 852 25.32 26.87 -69.28
N LEU A 853 26.25 27.68 -69.81
CA LEU A 853 27.20 28.45 -69.00
C LEU A 853 26.47 29.51 -68.15
N ASP A 854 25.50 30.23 -68.73
CA ASP A 854 24.71 31.23 -68.00
C ASP A 854 23.88 30.61 -66.88
N LEU A 855 23.28 29.45 -67.14
CA LEU A 855 22.51 28.66 -66.15
C LEU A 855 23.38 28.20 -64.99
N VAL A 856 24.53 27.58 -65.31
CA VAL A 856 25.50 27.09 -64.33
C VAL A 856 26.04 28.26 -63.49
N HIS A 857 26.34 29.40 -64.12
CA HIS A 857 26.81 30.59 -63.41
C HIS A 857 25.73 31.16 -62.48
N HIS A 858 24.48 31.28 -62.95
CA HIS A 858 23.36 31.74 -62.13
C HIS A 858 23.14 30.86 -60.90
N LEU A 859 23.15 29.54 -61.09
CA LEU A 859 22.94 28.59 -60.00
C LEU A 859 24.15 28.54 -59.04
N ASP A 860 25.39 28.72 -59.50
CA ASP A 860 26.56 28.86 -58.62
C ASP A 860 26.42 30.10 -57.72
N MET A 861 26.05 31.26 -58.27
CA MET A 861 25.77 32.46 -57.48
C MET A 861 24.67 32.24 -56.45
N LEU A 862 23.60 31.56 -56.87
CA LEU A 862 22.46 31.24 -56.01
C LEU A 862 22.88 30.32 -54.85
N VAL A 863 23.69 29.30 -55.10
CA VAL A 863 24.21 28.41 -54.05
C VAL A 863 25.14 29.16 -53.09
N ARG A 864 25.99 30.06 -53.59
CA ARG A 864 26.87 30.90 -52.75
C ARG A 864 26.10 31.87 -51.84
N LEU A 865 24.97 32.39 -52.29
CA LEU A 865 24.08 33.21 -51.45
C LEU A 865 23.59 32.46 -50.20
N HIS A 866 23.45 31.14 -50.32
CA HIS A 866 22.92 30.25 -49.29
C HIS A 866 24.00 29.74 -48.30
N ILE A 867 25.24 30.21 -48.39
CA ILE A 867 26.34 29.79 -47.52
C ILE A 867 26.86 31.00 -46.72
N ILE A 868 26.86 30.88 -45.40
CA ILE A 868 27.29 31.90 -44.44
C ILE A 868 28.60 31.45 -43.78
N PRO A 869 29.74 32.11 -44.02
CA PRO A 869 30.99 31.80 -43.31
C PRO A 869 30.90 32.18 -41.82
N VAL A 870 31.37 31.29 -40.95
CA VAL A 870 31.47 31.50 -39.50
C VAL A 870 32.90 31.91 -39.16
N VAL A 871 33.07 33.09 -38.55
CA VAL A 871 34.36 33.69 -38.24
C VAL A 871 34.64 33.56 -36.74
N GLY A 872 35.82 33.07 -36.37
CA GLY A 872 36.25 32.97 -34.97
C GLY A 872 36.59 34.35 -34.43
N GLY A 873 35.95 34.78 -33.34
CA GLY A 873 36.34 36.02 -32.65
C GLY A 873 37.79 35.91 -32.17
N GLY A 874 38.63 36.90 -32.50
CA GLY A 874 40.11 36.88 -32.40
C GLY A 874 40.77 36.68 -31.03
N ALA A 875 40.11 36.06 -30.05
CA ALA A 875 40.76 35.48 -28.89
C ALA A 875 41.02 34.00 -29.19
N GLU A 876 42.30 33.60 -29.27
CA GLU A 876 42.68 32.19 -29.35
C GLU A 876 41.98 31.42 -28.23
N PRO A 877 41.02 30.55 -28.54
CA PRO A 877 40.47 29.68 -27.52
C PRO A 877 41.55 28.61 -27.34
N ASN A 878 42.08 28.48 -26.12
CA ASN A 878 42.96 27.38 -25.72
C ASN A 878 42.22 26.05 -25.94
N LEU A 879 42.27 25.53 -27.16
CA LEU A 879 41.51 24.37 -27.62
C LEU A 879 42.45 23.19 -27.81
N THR A 880 42.89 22.63 -26.70
CA THR A 880 43.42 21.27 -26.69
C THR A 880 42.24 20.30 -26.70
N GLY A 881 41.90 19.80 -27.90
CA GLY A 881 41.02 18.64 -28.09
C GLY A 881 39.61 18.95 -28.61
N GLY A 882 39.37 18.65 -29.91
CA GLY A 882 38.09 18.15 -30.42
C GLY A 882 36.77 18.94 -30.28
N ASN A 883 36.73 20.15 -29.71
CA ASN A 883 35.45 20.77 -29.34
C ASN A 883 34.68 21.44 -30.51
N ARG A 884 33.35 21.26 -30.48
CA ARG A 884 32.35 21.94 -31.33
C ARG A 884 32.38 23.46 -31.08
N LEU A 885 32.02 24.26 -32.10
CA LEU A 885 31.82 25.69 -31.90
C LEU A 885 30.63 25.94 -30.94
N PRO A 886 30.67 26.99 -30.08
CA PRO A 886 29.56 27.31 -29.19
C PRO A 886 28.28 27.58 -29.98
N GLU A 887 27.15 26.98 -29.57
CA GLU A 887 25.87 27.13 -30.30
C GLU A 887 25.44 28.60 -30.44
N SER A 888 25.71 29.43 -29.44
CA SER A 888 25.44 30.87 -29.46
C SER A 888 26.14 31.61 -30.60
N GLN A 889 27.24 31.07 -31.15
CA GLN A 889 27.94 31.62 -32.31
C GLN A 889 27.36 31.15 -33.65
N LEU A 890 26.59 30.05 -33.64
CA LEU A 890 26.07 29.39 -34.84
C LEU A 890 24.60 29.72 -35.13
N LEU A 891 23.84 30.12 -34.10
CA LEU A 891 22.42 30.47 -34.22
C LEU A 891 22.19 31.81 -34.93
N LEU A 892 21.04 31.93 -35.59
CA LEU A 892 20.54 33.20 -36.09
C LEU A 892 20.10 34.09 -34.91
N ALA A 893 20.30 35.40 -35.03
CA ALA A 893 19.89 36.37 -34.02
C ALA A 893 19.08 37.49 -34.66
N ASP A 894 18.07 37.99 -33.94
CA ASP A 894 17.16 39.01 -34.47
C ASP A 894 17.93 40.25 -34.92
N ARG A 895 17.57 40.76 -36.10
CA ARG A 895 18.13 41.94 -36.79
C ARG A 895 19.62 41.88 -37.09
N LYS A 896 20.28 40.74 -36.86
CA LYS A 896 21.71 40.53 -37.16
C LYS A 896 21.92 40.31 -38.66
N THR A 897 22.99 40.88 -39.18
CA THR A 897 23.40 40.76 -40.58
C THR A 897 24.56 39.79 -40.72
N TYR A 898 24.49 38.90 -41.72
CA TYR A 898 25.44 37.83 -41.98
C TYR A 898 26.03 38.01 -43.39
N PRO A 899 27.36 37.97 -43.56
CA PRO A 899 27.97 37.88 -44.88
C PRO A 899 27.62 36.53 -45.53
N THR A 900 27.58 36.49 -46.86
CA THR A 900 27.43 35.25 -47.63
C THR A 900 28.68 34.96 -48.45
N MET A 901 28.76 33.77 -49.06
CA MET A 901 29.81 33.46 -50.03
C MET A 901 29.60 34.14 -51.39
N LEU A 902 28.46 34.81 -51.61
CA LEU A 902 28.25 35.67 -52.77
C LEU A 902 28.80 37.07 -52.46
N GLU A 903 29.80 37.49 -53.22
CA GLU A 903 30.57 38.71 -52.96
C GLU A 903 29.67 39.96 -52.91
N GLY A 904 29.87 40.79 -51.89
CA GLY A 904 29.08 42.02 -51.67
C GLY A 904 27.66 41.80 -51.16
N VAL A 905 27.20 40.55 -50.99
CA VAL A 905 25.82 40.25 -50.58
C VAL A 905 25.75 39.80 -49.12
N ARG A 906 24.87 40.47 -48.36
CA ARG A 906 24.59 40.18 -46.94
C ARG A 906 23.14 39.79 -46.75
N LEU A 907 22.90 38.93 -45.77
CA LEU A 907 21.57 38.51 -45.34
C LEU A 907 21.26 39.10 -43.97
N ARG A 908 19.99 39.41 -43.72
CA ARG A 908 19.50 39.85 -42.43
C ARG A 908 18.48 38.85 -41.90
N ALA A 909 18.68 38.41 -40.66
CA ALA A 909 17.72 37.56 -39.96
C ALA A 909 16.74 38.41 -39.16
N HIS A 910 15.47 38.01 -39.14
CA HIS A 910 14.39 38.65 -38.40
C HIS A 910 13.59 37.59 -37.64
N GLU A 911 13.50 37.73 -36.32
CA GLU A 911 12.66 36.90 -35.48
C GLU A 911 11.23 37.46 -35.48
N PHE A 912 10.24 36.62 -35.84
CA PHE A 912 8.83 37.05 -35.94
C PHE A 912 7.89 36.29 -34.99
N ALA A 913 8.36 35.21 -34.39
CA ALA A 913 7.78 34.52 -33.24
C ALA A 913 8.95 33.89 -32.47
N SER A 914 8.75 33.55 -31.20
CA SER A 914 9.77 32.89 -30.38
C SER A 914 10.42 31.75 -31.17
N ASP A 915 11.71 31.92 -31.48
CA ASP A 915 12.55 30.93 -32.17
C ASP A 915 12.22 30.65 -33.65
N ARG A 916 11.41 31.50 -34.30
CA ARG A 916 11.18 31.45 -35.75
C ARG A 916 11.79 32.64 -36.46
N PHE A 917 12.71 32.34 -37.38
CA PHE A 917 13.48 33.32 -38.13
C PHE A 917 13.04 33.38 -39.59
N SER A 918 12.99 34.59 -40.13
CA SER A 918 13.01 34.83 -41.56
C SER A 918 14.36 35.42 -41.96
N VAL A 919 14.84 35.05 -43.13
CA VAL A 919 16.10 35.54 -43.70
C VAL A 919 15.80 36.24 -45.01
N GLN A 920 16.35 37.44 -45.20
CA GLN A 920 16.17 38.24 -46.41
C GLN A 920 17.46 38.96 -46.79
N LEU A 921 17.52 39.51 -48.00
CA LEU A 921 18.62 40.37 -48.43
C LEU A 921 18.71 41.63 -47.55
N ASP A 922 19.91 41.93 -47.04
CA ASP A 922 20.14 43.13 -46.22
C ASP A 922 19.81 44.40 -47.02
N ARG A 923 19.31 45.43 -46.34
CA ARG A 923 18.87 46.73 -46.91
C ARG A 923 17.66 46.67 -47.86
N THR A 924 16.94 45.54 -47.95
CA THR A 924 15.63 45.50 -48.62
C THR A 924 14.49 45.83 -47.63
N PRO A 925 13.56 46.76 -47.97
CA PRO A 925 12.46 47.14 -47.07
C PRO A 925 11.35 46.08 -47.01
N PHE A 926 10.80 45.82 -45.82
CA PHE A 926 9.70 44.88 -45.57
C PHE A 926 8.37 45.48 -46.07
N TYR A 927 7.94 45.17 -47.29
CA TYR A 927 6.66 45.62 -47.86
C TYR A 927 5.78 44.43 -48.27
N GLN A 928 4.68 44.20 -47.54
CA GLN A 928 3.55 43.42 -48.05
C GLN A 928 2.67 44.35 -48.91
N SER A 929 2.49 44.06 -50.19
CA SER A 929 1.50 44.77 -51.01
C SER A 929 0.09 44.30 -50.64
N PRO A 930 -0.92 45.21 -50.59
CA PRO A 930 -2.32 44.81 -50.62
C PRO A 930 -2.62 44.22 -52.00
N GLY A 931 -2.53 42.90 -52.14
CA GLY A 931 -2.67 42.22 -53.44
C GLY A 931 -1.87 40.91 -53.58
N GLY A 932 -1.02 40.55 -52.61
CA GLY A 932 -0.52 39.18 -52.50
C GLY A 932 0.63 38.76 -53.41
N VAL A 933 1.33 39.69 -54.08
CA VAL A 933 2.56 39.35 -54.82
C VAL A 933 3.78 39.99 -54.15
N PRO A 934 4.62 39.23 -53.41
CA PRO A 934 5.86 39.76 -52.86
C PRO A 934 6.96 39.77 -53.92
N PHE A 935 7.52 40.96 -54.19
CA PHE A 935 8.76 41.15 -54.98
C PHE A 935 10.04 41.04 -54.14
N ILE A 936 9.93 40.64 -52.86
CA ILE A 936 11.03 40.63 -51.88
C ILE A 936 11.53 39.19 -51.70
N SER A 937 12.85 39.01 -51.78
CA SER A 937 13.52 37.75 -51.46
C SER A 937 13.53 37.56 -49.94
N PHE A 938 12.52 36.89 -49.41
CA PHE A 938 12.48 36.43 -48.02
C PHE A 938 12.24 34.92 -48.01
N ALA A 939 12.85 34.23 -47.04
CA ALA A 939 12.62 32.83 -46.77
C ALA A 939 12.51 32.61 -45.27
N THR A 940 11.59 31.73 -44.86
CA THR A 940 11.37 31.37 -43.46
C THR A 940 12.21 30.15 -43.14
N VAL A 941 12.89 30.17 -41.99
CA VAL A 941 13.52 28.98 -41.42
C VAL A 941 12.43 28.08 -40.88
N VAL A 942 12.31 26.88 -41.46
CA VAL A 942 11.32 25.86 -41.09
C VAL A 942 11.87 24.98 -39.98
N ARG A 943 13.13 24.56 -40.13
CA ARG A 943 13.86 23.71 -39.20
C ARG A 943 15.32 24.12 -39.13
N SER A 944 16.00 23.79 -38.05
CA SER A 944 17.42 24.07 -37.86
C SER A 944 18.14 22.92 -37.18
N GLY A 945 19.45 22.87 -37.34
CA GLY A 945 20.30 21.89 -36.68
C GLY A 945 21.71 22.41 -36.57
N VAL A 946 22.30 22.24 -35.39
CA VAL A 946 23.67 22.66 -35.13
C VAL A 946 24.62 21.49 -35.38
N ALA A 947 25.52 21.66 -36.34
CA ALA A 947 26.64 20.76 -36.59
C ALA A 947 27.92 21.27 -35.91
N ARG A 948 28.96 20.43 -35.89
CA ARG A 948 30.27 20.72 -35.27
C ARG A 948 30.88 22.06 -35.65
N THR A 949 30.76 22.45 -36.92
CA THR A 949 31.45 23.59 -37.53
C THR A 949 30.48 24.56 -38.21
N GLY A 950 29.19 24.55 -37.85
CA GLY A 950 28.19 25.33 -38.55
C GLY A 950 26.77 24.94 -38.18
N ALA A 951 25.79 25.78 -38.52
CA ALA A 951 24.38 25.41 -38.44
C ALA A 951 23.79 25.20 -39.83
N VAL A 952 22.87 24.26 -39.96
CA VAL A 952 22.08 24.05 -41.16
C VAL A 952 20.65 24.52 -40.87
N PHE A 953 20.09 25.34 -41.76
CA PHE A 953 18.75 25.90 -41.64
C PHE A 953 17.96 25.50 -42.88
N GLU A 954 16.85 24.80 -42.71
CA GLU A 954 15.94 24.51 -43.81
C GLU A 954 15.05 25.72 -44.11
N LEU A 955 14.95 26.08 -45.39
CA LEU A 955 14.13 27.18 -45.86
C LEU A 955 12.89 26.69 -46.61
N ASP A 956 11.78 27.40 -46.40
CA ASP A 956 10.52 27.19 -47.13
C ASP A 956 10.63 27.53 -48.63
N ALA A 957 11.49 28.48 -48.98
CA ALA A 957 11.73 28.95 -50.34
C ALA A 957 13.23 29.22 -50.59
N ALA A 958 13.63 29.14 -51.87
CA ALA A 958 14.95 29.59 -52.28
C ALA A 958 15.03 31.13 -52.27
N LEU A 959 16.07 31.68 -51.66
CA LEU A 959 16.36 33.11 -51.75
C LEU A 959 16.61 33.49 -53.21
N LYS A 960 16.07 34.60 -53.68
CA LYS A 960 16.35 35.17 -55.01
C LYS A 960 17.61 36.03 -54.96
N LEU A 961 18.40 35.98 -56.03
CA LEU A 961 19.56 36.86 -56.21
C LEU A 961 19.11 38.34 -56.20
N PRO A 962 19.98 39.26 -55.75
CA PRO A 962 19.72 40.69 -55.89
C PRO A 962 19.56 41.05 -57.39
N PRO A 963 18.69 42.01 -57.72
CA PRO A 963 18.54 42.47 -59.10
C PRO A 963 19.88 43.08 -59.59
N ASP A 964 20.37 42.64 -60.74
CA ASP A 964 21.58 43.18 -61.37
C ASP A 964 21.42 44.69 -61.60
N ASP A 965 22.38 45.49 -61.10
CA ASP A 965 22.49 46.92 -61.41
C ASP A 965 22.92 47.19 -62.87
N GLY A 966 22.98 46.18 -63.75
CA GLY A 966 23.51 46.36 -65.11
C GLY A 966 23.10 45.40 -66.23
N SER A 967 22.40 44.29 -65.99
CA SER A 967 22.23 43.27 -67.05
C SER A 967 20.98 42.39 -66.94
N SER A 968 19.77 42.98 -66.94
CA SER A 968 18.60 42.30 -67.53
C SER A 968 17.61 43.32 -68.14
N PRO A 969 16.91 42.96 -69.23
CA PRO A 969 16.16 43.92 -70.03
C PRO A 969 14.86 44.38 -69.32
N GLY A 970 14.85 45.64 -68.87
CA GLY A 970 13.64 46.48 -68.94
C GLY A 970 12.58 46.41 -67.83
N GLY A 971 12.89 45.96 -66.61
CA GLY A 971 11.90 45.86 -65.52
C GLY A 971 11.75 47.09 -64.60
N TRP A 972 12.85 47.59 -64.03
CA TRP A 972 12.78 48.55 -62.91
C TRP A 972 12.35 49.98 -63.30
N LYS A 973 12.67 50.44 -64.52
CA LYS A 973 12.27 51.79 -64.99
C LYS A 973 10.76 51.91 -65.29
N LYS A 974 10.06 50.82 -65.61
CA LYS A 974 8.59 50.81 -65.76
C LYS A 974 7.88 50.78 -64.40
N PHE A 975 8.48 50.14 -63.40
CA PHE A 975 7.87 49.99 -62.07
C PHE A 975 7.91 51.28 -61.25
N ALA A 976 9.04 52.01 -61.25
CA ALA A 976 9.14 53.32 -60.59
C ALA A 976 8.15 54.36 -61.17
N TRP A 977 7.83 54.24 -62.46
CA TRP A 977 6.83 55.09 -63.12
C TRP A 977 5.39 54.71 -62.71
N ASN A 978 5.06 53.41 -62.63
CA ASN A 978 3.73 52.96 -62.22
C ASN A 978 3.44 53.14 -60.71
N ALA A 979 4.45 53.05 -59.85
CA ALA A 979 4.31 53.34 -58.42
C ALA A 979 4.07 54.84 -58.14
N ALA A 980 4.66 55.73 -58.94
CA ALA A 980 4.40 57.17 -58.87
C ALA A 980 2.97 57.54 -59.33
N VAL A 981 2.42 56.80 -60.30
CA VAL A 981 1.02 56.96 -60.76
C VAL A 981 0.01 56.46 -59.72
N TRP A 982 0.35 55.45 -58.92
CA TRP A 982 -0.52 54.95 -57.84
C TRP A 982 -0.52 55.83 -56.59
N LEU A 983 0.63 56.39 -56.20
CA LEU A 983 0.73 57.31 -55.05
C LEU A 983 0.00 58.64 -55.28
N THR A 984 -0.22 59.04 -56.53
CA THR A 984 -1.01 60.23 -56.88
C THR A 984 -2.53 59.95 -56.94
N GLY A 985 -2.96 58.69 -57.11
CA GLY A 985 -4.37 58.31 -57.18
C GLY A 985 -5.08 58.11 -55.83
N ILE A 986 -4.36 57.81 -54.75
CA ILE A 986 -4.96 57.52 -53.42
C ILE A 986 -5.25 58.80 -52.61
N GLY A 987 -4.75 59.96 -53.05
CA GLY A 987 -4.97 61.25 -52.37
C GLY A 987 -6.39 61.84 -52.44
N MET A 988 -7.35 61.19 -53.11
CA MET A 988 -8.72 61.70 -53.27
C MET A 988 -9.83 60.82 -52.66
N GLY A 989 -9.51 59.75 -51.92
CA GLY A 989 -10.51 58.76 -51.48
C GLY A 989 -10.64 58.52 -49.97
N SER A 990 -10.04 59.36 -49.11
CA SER A 990 -10.06 59.18 -47.65
C SER A 990 -11.21 59.95 -47.00
N GLY A 991 -12.42 59.41 -47.13
CA GLY A 991 -13.60 59.95 -46.48
C GLY A 991 -14.76 58.96 -46.46
N LEU A 992 -14.56 57.79 -45.82
CA LEU A 992 -15.61 56.90 -45.28
C LEU A 992 -14.95 55.63 -44.68
N LEU A 993 -14.33 55.79 -43.51
CA LEU A 993 -13.97 54.68 -42.62
C LEU A 993 -15.19 54.31 -41.76
N GLY A 994 -15.35 53.01 -41.47
CA GLY A 994 -15.89 52.58 -40.18
C GLY A 994 -17.03 51.56 -40.22
N ALA A 995 -16.71 50.26 -40.37
CA ALA A 995 -17.58 49.18 -39.89
C ALA A 995 -16.96 47.76 -39.79
N SER A 996 -15.76 47.46 -40.29
CA SER A 996 -15.28 46.06 -40.42
C SER A 996 -14.12 45.64 -39.51
N GLY A 997 -13.78 46.42 -38.49
CA GLY A 997 -12.70 46.09 -37.53
C GLY A 997 -13.06 45.06 -36.45
N TYR A 998 -14.32 44.63 -36.36
CA TYR A 998 -14.81 43.78 -35.27
C TYR A 998 -14.91 42.28 -35.63
N TRP A 999 -14.86 41.92 -36.92
CA TRP A 999 -15.00 40.51 -37.37
C TRP A 999 -13.69 39.78 -37.71
N VAL A 1000 -12.55 40.48 -37.84
CA VAL A 1000 -11.27 39.84 -38.23
C VAL A 1000 -10.52 39.23 -37.03
N ARG A 1001 -10.89 39.58 -35.78
CA ARG A 1001 -10.24 39.06 -34.56
C ARG A 1001 -10.81 37.71 -34.08
N GLN A 1002 -11.88 37.21 -34.68
CA GLN A 1002 -12.53 35.93 -34.35
C GLN A 1002 -12.20 34.79 -35.34
N TRP A 1003 -11.52 35.08 -36.46
CA TRP A 1003 -11.16 34.07 -37.45
C TRP A 1003 -9.75 33.46 -37.26
N TRP A 1004 -8.94 34.00 -36.35
CA TRP A 1004 -7.59 33.52 -36.05
C TRP A 1004 -7.49 32.53 -34.88
N THR A 1005 -8.62 32.08 -34.30
CA THR A 1005 -8.63 31.18 -33.14
C THR A 1005 -9.32 29.83 -33.34
N ARG A 1006 -9.68 29.45 -34.57
CA ARG A 1006 -10.09 28.07 -34.89
C ARG A 1006 -9.74 27.71 -36.34
N SER A 1007 -8.61 27.06 -36.53
CA SER A 1007 -8.47 26.03 -37.56
C SER A 1007 -7.41 25.04 -37.10
N ASP A 1008 -7.89 23.83 -36.84
CA ASP A 1008 -7.12 22.66 -36.49
C ASP A 1008 -5.95 22.42 -37.45
N TYR A 1009 -4.77 22.21 -36.90
CA TYR A 1009 -3.67 21.53 -37.57
C TYR A 1009 -3.40 20.22 -36.81
N GLN A 1010 -4.31 19.26 -36.99
CA GLN A 1010 -3.95 17.85 -36.98
C GLN A 1010 -3.83 17.40 -38.44
N SER A 1011 -2.84 16.53 -38.71
CA SER A 1011 -2.39 16.01 -40.00
C SER A 1011 -1.46 16.90 -40.83
N LEU A 1012 -0.16 16.84 -40.52
CA LEU A 1012 0.91 16.39 -41.43
C LEU A 1012 2.24 16.24 -40.68
#